data_AF-A0A7J4RS56-F1
#
_entry.id   AF-A0A7J4RS56-F1
#
_cell.length_a   1.000
_cell.length_b   1.000
_cell.length_c   1.000
_cell.angle_alpha   90.00
_cell.angle_beta   90.00
_cell.angle_gamma   90.00
#
_symmetry.space_group_name_H-M   'P 1'
#
loop_
_entity.id
_entity.type
_entity.pdbx_description
1 polymer ?
#
loop_
_entity_poly.entity_id
_entity_poly.type
_entity_poly.pdbx_seq_one_letter_code
_entity_poly.pdbx_strand_id
1 'polypeptide(L)'
;MGAHNRVGTASIVLIFLLTIAGPIVNVSAQEGSCCSGDEFELFLIGDPDSGILTPFESEIDEGDSRLVNQVLQPVEVGTWGVDWGIDGEYPAGDWEFNIHYEVQGAVGVNINITVEVRIGGSFYEGGTSGIEPYLTGEGDVQSIISVGSGDVREDDEVEVSLIVQLLGFNQPGDDSGVIFHWGSDDKSSSISVKLPLVEIEMKEASVSGNLVYFPILLSSGFDDRIWSSSSGSFEVQNIAVTDKPVATLVGGGVEVTFVWSLPEGVESGSFLAEFTLEPQNGLQISANMSHFIEAGEDDGGGGSWYPASEPLRTGGSGILVSIDAEWDGKEVDKRISLEFDGSMSQWVRWGLDNIGNSSLGSSSWWRNLNSYSDSVPDSDFNNKMVDSSELEALAGYLRGSNADLRSFLSNGLFIESESVIGIDPIELGPTEITIDLGGTSGFSSETITIKISTIYSVMEGDRQLLIESFAKSTAEDYWTAISIDVRLKGSMLTDIGIVTASGVDYSHRRWIVSESLSVEGSDLDSEEAFRVEFVPTGNGLFSVLLGSGMMVLILSLSIGLGMTMTRNRSRFPTMITVTALGALSFGIYFLGLPMQMVLGIVACSLLLVLPISLLSPKLRNSGGGHSNAPRVSCPSCGASVAVESDVRPLRISCSACNSVIRIEE
;
A
#
# COMPACT_ATOMS: atom_id res chain seq x y z
N MET A 1 55.71 46.85 -68.61
CA MET A 1 54.65 45.89 -68.98
C MET A 1 54.39 45.02 -67.77
N GLY A 2 53.40 45.41 -66.97
CA GLY A 2 53.02 44.71 -65.73
C GLY A 2 51.68 44.04 -65.92
N ALA A 3 51.61 42.76 -65.59
CA ALA A 3 50.38 42.00 -65.50
C ALA A 3 50.44 41.20 -64.19
N HIS A 4 49.65 41.61 -63.20
CA HIS A 4 49.35 40.79 -62.03
C HIS A 4 47.85 40.83 -61.75
N ASN A 5 47.27 39.63 -61.76
CA ASN A 5 46.18 39.12 -60.93
C ASN A 5 44.90 39.97 -60.77
N ARG A 6 43.91 39.66 -61.62
CA ARG A 6 42.48 39.82 -61.32
C ARG A 6 41.78 38.47 -61.48
N VAL A 7 41.91 37.58 -60.50
CA VAL A 7 41.07 36.37 -60.38
C VAL A 7 40.59 36.12 -58.94
N GLY A 8 41.02 36.92 -57.94
CA GLY A 8 40.76 36.61 -56.53
C GLY A 8 39.46 37.15 -55.90
N THR A 9 38.73 38.07 -56.54
CA THR A 9 37.65 38.81 -55.84
C THR A 9 36.23 38.34 -56.13
N ALA A 10 35.99 37.59 -57.21
CA ALA A 10 34.64 37.10 -57.54
C ALA A 10 34.28 35.80 -56.79
N SER A 11 35.26 34.92 -56.53
CA SER A 11 35.01 33.64 -55.85
C SER A 11 34.78 33.78 -54.34
N ILE A 12 35.33 34.81 -53.71
CA ILE A 12 35.16 35.02 -52.25
C ILE A 12 33.75 35.55 -51.93
N VAL A 13 33.16 36.38 -52.80
CA VAL A 13 31.79 36.90 -52.60
C VAL A 13 30.74 35.81 -52.80
N LEU A 14 30.98 34.86 -53.71
CA LEU A 14 30.08 33.72 -53.92
C LEU A 14 30.11 32.71 -52.75
N ILE A 15 31.28 32.51 -52.14
CA ILE A 15 31.42 31.67 -50.94
C ILE A 15 30.80 32.34 -49.71
N PHE A 16 30.88 33.68 -49.61
CA PHE A 16 30.26 34.43 -48.50
C PHE A 16 28.72 34.54 -48.62
N LEU A 17 28.16 34.48 -49.83
CA LEU A 17 26.71 34.42 -50.07
C LEU A 17 26.14 33.01 -49.88
N LEU A 18 26.95 31.95 -50.00
CA LEU A 18 26.57 30.57 -49.68
C LEU A 18 26.62 30.27 -48.17
N THR A 19 27.36 31.04 -47.37
CA THR A 19 27.40 30.89 -45.90
C THR A 19 26.26 31.60 -45.15
N ILE A 20 25.43 32.40 -45.84
CA ILE A 20 24.23 33.04 -45.25
C ILE A 20 22.98 32.16 -45.45
N ALA A 21 23.06 31.13 -46.30
CA ALA A 21 22.09 30.05 -46.33
C ALA A 21 22.56 28.93 -45.38
N GLY A 22 22.49 29.20 -44.07
CA GLY A 22 22.41 28.11 -43.10
C GLY A 22 21.22 27.20 -43.45
N PRO A 23 21.21 25.93 -43.04
CA PRO A 23 20.01 25.12 -43.20
C PRO A 23 18.87 25.90 -42.56
N ILE A 24 17.84 26.22 -43.33
CA ILE A 24 16.53 26.51 -42.75
C ILE A 24 16.17 25.18 -42.10
N VAL A 25 16.44 25.06 -40.81
CA VAL A 25 15.95 23.96 -40.01
C VAL A 25 14.46 24.25 -39.91
N ASN A 26 13.68 23.56 -40.73
CA ASN A 26 12.26 23.45 -40.44
C ASN A 26 12.17 22.69 -39.13
N VAL A 27 12.02 23.40 -38.01
CA VAL A 27 11.52 22.82 -36.78
C VAL A 27 10.01 22.82 -36.93
N SER A 28 9.50 21.72 -37.47
CA SER A 28 8.18 21.17 -37.17
C SER A 28 8.03 19.88 -37.98
N ALA A 29 8.32 18.77 -37.32
CA ALA A 29 7.70 17.51 -37.63
C ALA A 29 7.52 16.82 -36.29
N GLN A 30 6.39 17.10 -35.65
CA GLN A 30 5.81 16.13 -34.74
C GLN A 30 5.58 14.89 -35.62
N GLU A 31 6.35 13.83 -35.43
CA GLU A 31 5.92 12.49 -35.85
C GLU A 31 4.96 12.00 -34.75
N GLY A 32 3.84 12.70 -34.61
CA GLY A 32 2.72 12.28 -33.80
C GLY A 32 1.95 11.28 -34.65
N SER A 33 2.26 9.99 -34.46
CA SER A 33 1.46 8.94 -35.06
C SER A 33 0.07 8.99 -34.41
N CYS A 34 -0.93 9.43 -35.16
CA CYS A 34 -2.32 9.14 -34.84
C CYS A 34 -2.48 7.63 -34.60
N CYS A 35 -3.26 7.25 -33.60
CA CYS A 35 -3.69 5.87 -33.34
C CYS A 35 -4.77 5.38 -34.33
N SER A 36 -4.87 5.97 -35.53
CA SER A 36 -5.84 5.54 -36.54
C SER A 36 -5.35 4.29 -37.27
N GLY A 37 -5.18 3.18 -36.53
CA GLY A 37 -4.86 1.88 -37.12
C GLY A 37 -4.30 0.80 -36.20
N ASP A 38 -3.86 1.14 -34.99
CA ASP A 38 -3.31 0.14 -34.07
C ASP A 38 -4.43 -0.63 -33.36
N GLU A 39 -4.20 -1.93 -33.21
CA GLU A 39 -5.13 -2.87 -32.60
C GLU A 39 -4.91 -2.90 -31.09
N PHE A 40 -5.97 -2.75 -30.31
CA PHE A 40 -5.91 -2.82 -28.84
C PHE A 40 -7.12 -3.53 -28.29
N GLU A 41 -7.03 -3.99 -27.04
CA GLU A 41 -8.10 -4.71 -26.37
C GLU A 41 -8.98 -3.74 -25.55
N LEU A 42 -10.29 -3.96 -25.63
CA LEU A 42 -11.26 -3.44 -24.67
C LEU A 42 -11.67 -4.60 -23.76
N PHE A 43 -11.36 -4.47 -22.47
CA PHE A 43 -11.70 -5.43 -21.43
C PHE A 43 -13.16 -5.29 -21.00
N LEU A 44 -13.76 -6.43 -20.68
CA LEU A 44 -15.13 -6.53 -20.19
C LEU A 44 -15.10 -6.49 -18.65
N ILE A 45 -15.77 -5.50 -18.05
CA ILE A 45 -15.91 -5.37 -16.59
C ILE A 45 -17.36 -5.08 -16.19
N GLY A 46 -17.71 -5.35 -14.93
CA GLY A 46 -18.99 -5.00 -14.35
C GLY A 46 -20.11 -6.02 -14.59
N ASP A 47 -21.25 -5.73 -13.95
CA ASP A 47 -22.42 -6.61 -13.92
C ASP A 47 -22.95 -6.93 -15.33
N PRO A 48 -23.50 -8.14 -15.56
CA PRO A 48 -23.96 -8.57 -16.88
C PRO A 48 -25.00 -7.67 -17.55
N ASP A 49 -25.82 -6.96 -16.76
CA ASP A 49 -26.91 -6.11 -17.26
C ASP A 49 -26.49 -4.62 -17.38
N SER A 50 -25.28 -4.26 -16.92
CA SER A 50 -24.71 -2.91 -16.96
C SER A 50 -23.19 -2.95 -17.07
N GLY A 51 -22.70 -3.74 -18.03
CA GLY A 51 -21.27 -3.94 -18.24
C GLY A 51 -20.61 -2.71 -18.86
N ILE A 52 -19.33 -2.51 -18.57
CA ILE A 52 -18.52 -1.41 -19.08
C ILE A 52 -17.36 -1.98 -19.91
N LEU A 53 -17.00 -1.29 -20.98
CA LEU A 53 -15.78 -1.56 -21.75
C LEU A 53 -14.66 -0.61 -21.30
N THR A 54 -13.48 -1.14 -21.03
CA THR A 54 -12.30 -0.34 -20.65
C THR A 54 -11.05 -0.73 -21.44
N PRO A 55 -10.24 0.24 -21.95
CA PRO A 55 -8.95 -0.07 -22.57
C PRO A 55 -7.82 -0.28 -21.56
N PHE A 56 -8.11 -0.10 -20.26
CA PHE A 56 -7.12 -0.09 -19.19
C PHE A 56 -7.04 -1.45 -18.51
N GLU A 57 -5.87 -2.09 -18.58
CA GLU A 57 -5.63 -3.38 -17.93
C GLU A 57 -5.61 -3.24 -16.39
N SER A 58 -5.23 -2.07 -15.87
CA SER A 58 -5.16 -1.81 -14.42
C SER A 58 -6.52 -1.75 -13.72
N GLU A 59 -7.61 -1.72 -14.47
CA GLU A 59 -8.98 -1.68 -13.93
C GLU A 59 -9.65 -3.04 -13.88
N ILE A 60 -8.93 -4.08 -14.31
CA ILE A 60 -9.34 -5.47 -14.17
C ILE A 60 -9.03 -5.89 -12.73
N ASP A 61 -10.03 -6.40 -12.02
CA ASP A 61 -9.91 -6.75 -10.59
C ASP A 61 -10.81 -7.96 -10.24
N GLU A 62 -11.89 -7.78 -9.46
CA GLU A 62 -12.80 -8.85 -9.08
C GLU A 62 -13.62 -9.29 -10.30
N GLY A 63 -13.34 -10.51 -10.77
CA GLY A 63 -14.00 -11.06 -11.94
C GLY A 63 -15.50 -11.27 -11.73
N ASP A 64 -16.28 -10.80 -12.69
CA ASP A 64 -17.71 -11.03 -12.79
C ASP A 64 -17.99 -12.35 -13.50
N SER A 65 -19.16 -12.93 -13.21
CA SER A 65 -19.56 -14.17 -13.87
C SER A 65 -21.07 -14.35 -14.02
N ARG A 66 -21.46 -15.10 -15.06
CA ARG A 66 -22.86 -15.46 -15.29
C ARG A 66 -23.00 -16.93 -15.65
N LEU A 67 -23.84 -17.62 -14.87
CA LEU A 67 -24.24 -19.00 -15.13
C LEU A 67 -25.35 -19.07 -16.17
N VAL A 68 -25.12 -19.82 -17.24
CA VAL A 68 -26.08 -20.12 -18.30
C VAL A 68 -26.37 -21.62 -18.31
N ASN A 69 -27.63 -21.96 -18.02
CA ASN A 69 -28.14 -23.34 -18.08
C ASN A 69 -28.57 -23.69 -19.51
N GLN A 70 -29.26 -24.83 -19.70
CA GLN A 70 -29.62 -25.30 -21.04
C GLN A 70 -30.51 -24.28 -21.78
N VAL A 71 -30.05 -23.89 -22.97
CA VAL A 71 -30.67 -22.84 -23.78
C VAL A 71 -31.30 -23.43 -25.04
N LEU A 72 -32.63 -23.29 -25.16
CA LEU A 72 -33.41 -23.65 -26.37
C LEU A 72 -33.95 -22.42 -27.12
N GLN A 73 -33.81 -21.23 -26.54
CA GLN A 73 -34.17 -19.92 -27.09
C GLN A 73 -33.05 -18.94 -26.74
N PRO A 74 -32.69 -17.97 -27.60
CA PRO A 74 -31.53 -17.11 -27.37
C PRO A 74 -31.55 -16.45 -25.98
N VAL A 75 -30.42 -16.51 -25.27
CA VAL A 75 -30.23 -15.88 -23.96
C VAL A 75 -29.04 -14.94 -24.05
N GLU A 76 -29.26 -13.71 -23.63
CA GLU A 76 -28.20 -12.71 -23.45
C GLU A 76 -27.38 -13.04 -22.21
N VAL A 77 -26.06 -13.10 -22.38
CA VAL A 77 -25.08 -13.32 -21.32
C VAL A 77 -24.70 -11.99 -20.70
N GLY A 78 -24.43 -10.98 -21.53
CA GLY A 78 -24.18 -9.65 -21.04
C GLY A 78 -24.04 -8.66 -22.18
N THR A 79 -24.16 -7.39 -21.80
CA THR A 79 -23.99 -6.24 -22.68
C THR A 79 -23.02 -5.27 -22.01
N TRP A 80 -21.94 -4.94 -22.73
CA TRP A 80 -20.90 -4.02 -22.27
C TRP A 80 -20.84 -2.82 -23.18
N GLY A 81 -20.88 -1.62 -22.60
CA GLY A 81 -20.92 -0.36 -23.35
C GLY A 81 -19.87 0.65 -22.88
N VAL A 82 -19.47 1.54 -23.78
CA VAL A 82 -18.69 2.74 -23.47
C VAL A 82 -19.08 3.87 -24.40
N ASP A 83 -19.28 5.08 -23.85
CA ASP A 83 -19.45 6.28 -24.65
C ASP A 83 -18.08 6.71 -25.19
N TRP A 84 -17.94 6.77 -26.51
CA TRP A 84 -16.68 7.13 -27.15
C TRP A 84 -16.51 8.66 -27.16
N GLY A 85 -15.36 9.16 -26.71
CA GLY A 85 -15.16 10.61 -26.56
C GLY A 85 -14.15 11.24 -27.53
N ILE A 86 -13.74 10.55 -28.59
CA ILE A 86 -12.85 11.12 -29.63
C ILE A 86 -13.43 10.91 -31.02
N ASP A 87 -13.48 11.98 -31.79
CA ASP A 87 -13.79 11.90 -33.21
C ASP A 87 -12.65 11.22 -34.00
N GLY A 88 -12.98 10.23 -34.83
CA GLY A 88 -12.00 9.69 -35.76
C GLY A 88 -12.53 8.62 -36.71
N GLU A 89 -11.73 8.31 -37.73
CA GLU A 89 -12.04 7.25 -38.69
C GLU A 89 -11.44 5.92 -38.20
N TYR A 90 -12.17 4.82 -38.41
CA TYR A 90 -11.67 3.47 -38.16
C TYR A 90 -11.63 2.62 -39.45
N PRO A 91 -10.55 1.84 -39.67
CA PRO A 91 -10.42 1.00 -40.86
C PRO A 91 -11.31 -0.24 -40.75
N ALA A 92 -11.67 -0.82 -41.91
CA ALA A 92 -12.29 -2.13 -41.95
C ALA A 92 -11.29 -3.19 -41.43
N GLY A 93 -11.77 -4.12 -40.61
CA GLY A 93 -10.94 -5.13 -39.97
C GLY A 93 -11.76 -6.25 -39.34
N ASP A 94 -11.06 -7.32 -38.97
CA ASP A 94 -11.64 -8.41 -38.18
C ASP A 94 -11.33 -8.14 -36.71
N TRP A 95 -12.37 -8.04 -35.87
CA TRP A 95 -12.28 -7.86 -34.42
C TRP A 95 -12.43 -9.22 -33.75
N GLU A 96 -11.55 -9.53 -32.81
CA GLU A 96 -11.55 -10.81 -32.08
C GLU A 96 -12.16 -10.61 -30.70
N PHE A 97 -13.29 -11.27 -30.45
CA PHE A 97 -13.93 -11.32 -29.15
C PHE A 97 -13.51 -12.60 -28.42
N ASN A 98 -13.08 -12.48 -27.17
CA ASN A 98 -12.64 -13.57 -26.33
C ASN A 98 -13.42 -13.56 -25.00
N ILE A 99 -14.02 -14.70 -24.63
CA ILE A 99 -14.73 -14.87 -23.35
C ILE A 99 -14.31 -16.15 -22.65
N HIS A 100 -13.93 -16.05 -21.39
CA HIS A 100 -13.56 -17.21 -20.57
C HIS A 100 -14.81 -17.98 -20.12
N TYR A 101 -14.73 -19.32 -20.09
CA TYR A 101 -15.83 -20.18 -19.69
C TYR A 101 -15.39 -21.33 -18.77
N GLU A 102 -16.34 -21.81 -17.96
CA GLU A 102 -16.21 -22.98 -17.12
C GLU A 102 -17.46 -23.87 -17.24
N VAL A 103 -17.28 -25.13 -17.60
CA VAL A 103 -18.37 -26.12 -17.72
C VAL A 103 -18.60 -26.82 -16.40
N GLN A 104 -19.79 -26.67 -15.83
CA GLN A 104 -20.20 -27.33 -14.58
C GLN A 104 -21.24 -28.43 -14.82
N GLY A 105 -21.16 -29.51 -14.04
CA GLY A 105 -22.17 -30.56 -14.01
C GLY A 105 -22.33 -31.39 -15.29
N ALA A 106 -21.47 -31.23 -16.30
CA ALA A 106 -21.52 -31.96 -17.57
C ALA A 106 -20.12 -32.39 -18.03
N VAL A 107 -20.05 -33.45 -18.87
CA VAL A 107 -18.78 -33.91 -19.46
C VAL A 107 -18.31 -32.98 -20.58
N GLY A 108 -19.24 -32.24 -21.19
CA GLY A 108 -18.97 -31.17 -22.13
C GLY A 108 -20.25 -30.62 -22.74
N VAL A 109 -20.12 -29.53 -23.48
CA VAL A 109 -21.23 -28.76 -24.02
C VAL A 109 -20.93 -28.35 -25.45
N ASN A 110 -21.94 -28.36 -26.29
CA ASN A 110 -21.87 -27.68 -27.57
C ASN A 110 -22.56 -26.33 -27.45
N ILE A 111 -21.89 -25.29 -27.87
CA ILE A 111 -22.38 -23.92 -27.80
C ILE A 111 -22.49 -23.32 -29.20
N ASN A 112 -23.50 -22.47 -29.39
CA ASN A 112 -23.62 -21.56 -30.51
C ASN A 112 -23.81 -20.15 -29.95
N ILE A 113 -22.83 -19.27 -30.18
CA ILE A 113 -22.85 -17.87 -29.74
C ILE A 113 -22.95 -16.92 -30.93
N THR A 114 -23.56 -15.77 -30.67
CA THR A 114 -23.56 -14.58 -31.52
C THR A 114 -23.03 -13.43 -30.68
N VAL A 115 -22.08 -12.69 -31.24
CA VAL A 115 -21.56 -11.45 -30.67
C VAL A 115 -22.05 -10.32 -31.57
N GLU A 116 -22.79 -9.39 -30.97
CA GLU A 116 -23.27 -8.18 -31.64
C GLU A 116 -22.39 -7.01 -31.22
N VAL A 117 -21.94 -6.21 -32.20
CA VAL A 117 -21.11 -5.02 -31.98
C VAL A 117 -21.83 -3.83 -32.60
N ARG A 118 -22.15 -2.83 -31.77
CA ARG A 118 -22.73 -1.55 -32.18
C ARG A 118 -21.69 -0.45 -32.00
N ILE A 119 -21.51 0.36 -33.04
CA ILE A 119 -20.62 1.53 -33.02
C ILE A 119 -21.47 2.72 -33.46
N GLY A 120 -21.99 3.49 -32.50
CA GLY A 120 -22.97 4.54 -32.72
C GLY A 120 -24.18 4.01 -33.51
N GLY A 121 -24.33 4.47 -34.75
CA GLY A 121 -25.41 4.04 -35.65
C GLY A 121 -25.14 2.76 -36.48
N SER A 122 -23.94 2.18 -36.39
CA SER A 122 -23.52 1.01 -37.18
C SER A 122 -23.67 -0.28 -36.40
N PHE A 123 -24.02 -1.38 -37.08
CA PHE A 123 -24.25 -2.69 -36.47
C PHE A 123 -23.48 -3.78 -37.23
N TYR A 124 -22.77 -4.61 -36.47
CA TYR A 124 -21.98 -5.75 -36.94
C TYR A 124 -22.29 -6.97 -36.08
N GLU A 125 -22.25 -8.16 -36.68
CA GLU A 125 -22.46 -9.43 -35.97
C GLU A 125 -21.37 -10.44 -36.37
N GLY A 126 -20.92 -11.21 -35.39
CA GLY A 126 -20.09 -12.39 -35.59
C GLY A 126 -20.57 -13.52 -34.70
N GLY A 127 -19.97 -14.70 -34.85
CA GLY A 127 -20.36 -15.83 -34.02
C GLY A 127 -19.73 -17.14 -34.47
N THR A 128 -20.00 -18.17 -33.68
CA THR A 128 -19.52 -19.52 -33.97
C THR A 128 -20.41 -20.17 -35.02
N SER A 129 -19.80 -20.73 -36.08
CA SER A 129 -20.58 -21.38 -37.13
C SER A 129 -21.02 -22.79 -36.71
N GLY A 130 -22.29 -22.96 -36.37
CA GLY A 130 -22.92 -24.28 -36.17
C GLY A 130 -23.01 -24.74 -34.71
N ILE A 131 -22.55 -25.96 -34.42
CA ILE A 131 -22.58 -26.60 -33.08
C ILE A 131 -21.13 -26.78 -32.56
N GLU A 132 -20.14 -26.31 -33.30
CA GLU A 132 -18.74 -26.23 -32.86
C GLU A 132 -18.50 -24.80 -32.36
N PRO A 133 -17.85 -24.60 -31.20
CA PRO A 133 -16.97 -25.53 -30.50
C PRO A 133 -17.64 -26.46 -29.47
N TYR A 134 -17.01 -27.63 -29.24
CA TYR A 134 -17.30 -28.53 -28.11
C TYR A 134 -16.40 -28.14 -26.93
N LEU A 135 -17.01 -27.65 -25.86
CA LEU A 135 -16.32 -27.11 -24.69
C LEU A 135 -16.27 -28.16 -23.56
N THR A 136 -15.15 -28.23 -22.84
CA THR A 136 -14.95 -29.14 -21.70
C THR A 136 -14.02 -28.53 -20.67
N GLY A 137 -14.34 -28.68 -19.38
CA GLY A 137 -13.52 -28.09 -18.31
C GLY A 137 -13.62 -26.56 -18.34
N GLU A 138 -12.47 -25.90 -18.42
CA GLU A 138 -12.32 -24.44 -18.50
C GLU A 138 -11.48 -24.05 -19.72
N GLY A 139 -11.68 -22.85 -20.24
CA GLY A 139 -10.93 -22.30 -21.38
C GLY A 139 -11.61 -21.07 -21.97
N ASP A 140 -11.24 -20.70 -23.19
CA ASP A 140 -11.76 -19.49 -23.83
C ASP A 140 -12.56 -19.80 -25.10
N VAL A 141 -13.64 -19.04 -25.32
CA VAL A 141 -14.39 -19.04 -26.58
C VAL A 141 -14.05 -17.79 -27.37
N GLN A 142 -13.55 -17.98 -28.59
CA GLN A 142 -13.22 -16.90 -29.50
C GLN A 142 -14.25 -16.76 -30.61
N SER A 143 -14.56 -15.53 -31.00
CA SER A 143 -15.44 -15.19 -32.11
C SER A 143 -14.85 -14.04 -32.92
N ILE A 144 -14.87 -14.17 -34.26
CA ILE A 144 -14.38 -13.13 -35.16
C ILE A 144 -15.58 -12.34 -35.71
N ILE A 145 -15.52 -11.01 -35.62
CA ILE A 145 -16.53 -10.08 -36.12
C ILE A 145 -15.90 -9.26 -37.26
N SER A 146 -16.46 -9.34 -38.47
CA SER A 146 -15.98 -8.53 -39.60
C SER A 146 -16.60 -7.13 -39.57
N VAL A 147 -15.82 -6.16 -39.14
CA VAL A 147 -16.21 -4.75 -38.98
C VAL A 147 -15.83 -3.96 -40.24
N GLY A 148 -16.77 -3.16 -40.74
CA GLY A 148 -16.56 -2.28 -41.89
C GLY A 148 -15.73 -1.05 -41.53
N SER A 149 -15.34 -0.24 -42.52
CA SER A 149 -14.75 1.08 -42.25
C SER A 149 -15.84 2.10 -41.96
N GLY A 150 -15.61 3.01 -41.02
CA GLY A 150 -16.55 4.07 -40.68
C GLY A 150 -15.91 5.19 -39.87
N ASP A 151 -16.76 6.05 -39.31
CA ASP A 151 -16.39 7.15 -38.44
C ASP A 151 -17.04 6.94 -37.08
N VAL A 152 -16.33 7.23 -35.99
CA VAL A 152 -16.85 7.33 -34.63
C VAL A 152 -16.81 8.79 -34.19
N ARG A 153 -17.83 9.24 -33.48
CA ARG A 153 -17.93 10.61 -32.94
C ARG A 153 -17.85 10.63 -31.43
N GLU A 154 -17.49 11.79 -30.89
CA GLU A 154 -17.74 12.13 -29.49
C GLU A 154 -19.24 11.89 -29.15
N ASP A 155 -19.49 11.21 -28.04
CA ASP A 155 -20.78 10.70 -27.55
C ASP A 155 -21.39 9.52 -28.35
N ASP A 156 -20.69 8.92 -29.32
CA ASP A 156 -21.17 7.67 -29.94
C ASP A 156 -20.95 6.49 -28.97
N GLU A 157 -22.00 5.72 -28.72
CA GLU A 157 -21.92 4.53 -27.88
C GLU A 157 -21.33 3.34 -28.64
N VAL A 158 -20.26 2.75 -28.08
CA VAL A 158 -19.69 1.48 -28.52
C VAL A 158 -20.19 0.39 -27.57
N GLU A 159 -20.97 -0.56 -28.10
CA GLU A 159 -21.63 -1.61 -27.32
C GLU A 159 -21.30 -2.98 -27.90
N VAL A 160 -21.01 -3.94 -27.03
CA VAL A 160 -20.78 -5.35 -27.36
C VAL A 160 -21.74 -6.21 -26.56
N SER A 161 -22.50 -7.06 -27.24
CA SER A 161 -23.47 -7.97 -26.60
C SER A 161 -23.15 -9.42 -26.93
N LEU A 162 -23.08 -10.29 -25.92
CA LEU A 162 -22.90 -11.72 -26.09
C LEU A 162 -24.23 -12.46 -25.94
N ILE A 163 -24.65 -13.16 -26.99
CA ILE A 163 -25.90 -13.90 -27.05
C ILE A 163 -25.62 -15.39 -27.30
N VAL A 164 -26.09 -16.24 -26.39
CA VAL A 164 -26.05 -17.70 -26.56
C VAL A 164 -27.32 -18.11 -27.30
N GLN A 165 -27.17 -18.52 -28.56
CA GLN A 165 -28.26 -18.96 -29.42
C GLN A 165 -28.75 -20.36 -29.05
N LEU A 166 -27.80 -21.26 -28.76
CA LEU A 166 -28.10 -22.65 -28.42
C LEU A 166 -27.01 -23.20 -27.50
N LEU A 167 -27.43 -23.93 -26.47
CA LEU A 167 -26.52 -24.56 -25.52
C LEU A 167 -26.99 -25.97 -25.20
N GLY A 168 -26.23 -26.97 -25.66
CA GLY A 168 -26.59 -28.39 -25.58
C GLY A 168 -25.56 -29.20 -24.81
N PHE A 169 -25.95 -29.76 -23.66
CA PHE A 169 -25.07 -30.58 -22.82
C PHE A 169 -24.99 -32.04 -23.27
N ASN A 170 -23.79 -32.59 -23.21
CA ASN A 170 -23.55 -34.02 -23.35
C ASN A 170 -23.43 -34.67 -21.96
N GLN A 171 -24.37 -35.58 -21.65
CA GLN A 171 -24.50 -36.24 -20.33
C GLN A 171 -24.66 -35.24 -19.17
N PRO A 172 -25.74 -34.44 -19.17
CA PRO A 172 -25.99 -33.48 -18.08
C PRO A 172 -26.25 -34.19 -16.75
N GLY A 173 -25.61 -33.73 -15.68
CA GLY A 173 -26.02 -33.93 -14.30
C GLY A 173 -27.10 -32.94 -13.85
N ASP A 174 -27.51 -33.02 -12.59
CA ASP A 174 -28.61 -32.21 -12.04
C ASP A 174 -28.31 -30.69 -12.01
N ASP A 175 -27.03 -30.28 -11.97
CA ASP A 175 -26.56 -28.89 -11.95
C ASP A 175 -25.70 -28.55 -13.20
N SER A 176 -26.19 -28.90 -14.40
CA SER A 176 -25.43 -28.64 -15.65
C SER A 176 -25.55 -27.19 -16.11
N GLY A 177 -24.40 -26.52 -16.26
CA GLY A 177 -24.33 -25.11 -16.64
C GLY A 177 -22.97 -24.75 -17.26
N VAL A 178 -22.93 -23.60 -17.94
CA VAL A 178 -21.68 -22.93 -18.35
C VAL A 178 -21.61 -21.60 -17.63
N ILE A 179 -20.53 -21.35 -16.92
CA ILE A 179 -20.25 -20.05 -16.31
C ILE A 179 -19.33 -19.30 -17.26
N PHE A 180 -19.75 -18.11 -17.69
CA PHE A 180 -18.87 -17.16 -18.36
C PHE A 180 -18.25 -16.26 -17.31
N HIS A 181 -16.96 -15.99 -17.44
CA HIS A 181 -16.19 -15.16 -16.52
C HIS A 181 -15.53 -14.00 -17.29
N TRP A 182 -15.46 -12.82 -16.71
CA TRP A 182 -14.76 -11.65 -17.24
C TRP A 182 -14.27 -10.76 -16.10
N GLY A 183 -13.45 -9.74 -16.38
CA GLY A 183 -13.08 -8.72 -15.41
C GLY A 183 -12.03 -9.09 -14.37
N SER A 184 -11.44 -10.30 -14.39
CA SER A 184 -10.31 -10.68 -13.53
C SER A 184 -9.01 -10.91 -14.29
N ASP A 185 -7.88 -10.69 -13.62
CA ASP A 185 -6.52 -10.90 -14.14
C ASP A 185 -6.30 -12.30 -14.73
N ASP A 186 -6.87 -13.33 -14.09
CA ASP A 186 -6.74 -14.72 -14.51
C ASP A 186 -7.70 -15.11 -15.64
N LYS A 187 -8.78 -14.33 -15.84
CA LYS A 187 -9.86 -14.60 -16.79
C LYS A 187 -10.25 -13.33 -17.55
N SER A 188 -9.23 -12.66 -18.08
CA SER A 188 -9.39 -11.43 -18.85
C SER A 188 -10.12 -11.72 -20.15
N SER A 189 -11.38 -11.34 -20.19
CA SER A 189 -12.21 -11.41 -21.39
C SER A 189 -12.21 -10.03 -22.04
N SER A 190 -12.01 -10.01 -23.35
CA SER A 190 -11.77 -8.78 -24.09
C SER A 190 -12.28 -8.86 -25.52
N ILE A 191 -12.38 -7.70 -26.16
CA ILE A 191 -12.56 -7.57 -27.61
C ILE A 191 -11.42 -6.74 -28.19
N SER A 192 -10.75 -7.27 -29.20
CA SER A 192 -9.78 -6.54 -30.00
C SER A 192 -10.48 -5.57 -30.94
N VAL A 193 -10.11 -4.28 -30.88
CA VAL A 193 -10.71 -3.20 -31.66
C VAL A 193 -9.66 -2.34 -32.35
N LYS A 194 -10.11 -1.55 -33.35
CA LYS A 194 -9.29 -0.60 -34.11
C LYS A 194 -9.94 0.77 -34.13
N LEU A 195 -10.03 1.41 -32.96
CA LEU A 195 -10.66 2.72 -32.77
C LEU A 195 -9.62 3.79 -32.37
N PRO A 196 -9.90 5.10 -32.55
CA PRO A 196 -9.02 6.15 -32.07
C PRO A 196 -9.05 6.25 -30.53
N LEU A 197 -7.95 5.87 -29.85
CA LEU A 197 -7.88 5.81 -28.38
C LEU A 197 -7.40 7.10 -27.70
N VAL A 198 -6.33 7.71 -28.21
CA VAL A 198 -5.74 8.94 -27.67
C VAL A 198 -5.00 9.72 -28.75
N GLU A 199 -5.09 11.04 -28.68
CA GLU A 199 -4.24 11.97 -29.43
C GLU A 199 -3.20 12.59 -28.48
N ILE A 200 -1.93 12.52 -28.87
CA ILE A 200 -0.81 13.04 -28.08
C ILE A 200 -0.23 14.27 -28.79
N GLU A 201 -0.35 15.44 -28.17
CA GLU A 201 0.25 16.69 -28.62
C GLU A 201 1.34 17.14 -27.64
N MET A 202 2.60 17.09 -28.07
CA MET A 202 3.72 17.68 -27.31
C MET A 202 3.79 19.18 -27.59
N LYS A 203 3.69 20.00 -26.55
CA LYS A 203 3.78 21.46 -26.65
C LYS A 203 5.21 21.93 -26.48
N GLU A 204 5.48 23.17 -26.90
CA GLU A 204 6.81 23.78 -26.71
C GLU A 204 7.20 23.83 -25.24
N ALA A 205 8.47 23.48 -24.97
CA ALA A 205 9.01 23.45 -23.63
C ALA A 205 9.15 24.87 -23.06
N SER A 206 8.86 25.04 -21.77
CA SER A 206 9.14 26.28 -21.06
C SER A 206 10.38 26.12 -20.18
N VAL A 207 11.22 27.14 -20.14
CA VAL A 207 12.50 27.11 -19.40
C VAL A 207 12.44 28.12 -18.26
N SER A 208 12.84 27.69 -17.07
CA SER A 208 12.98 28.55 -15.89
C SER A 208 14.31 28.26 -15.20
N GLY A 209 15.30 29.13 -15.44
CA GLY A 209 16.66 28.94 -14.94
C GLY A 209 17.29 27.66 -15.48
N ASN A 210 17.39 26.63 -14.64
CA ASN A 210 17.96 25.32 -15.00
C ASN A 210 16.89 24.21 -15.14
N LEU A 211 15.62 24.54 -14.91
CA LEU A 211 14.50 23.61 -15.03
C LEU A 211 13.78 23.84 -16.35
N VAL A 212 13.34 22.75 -16.97
CA VAL A 212 12.59 22.73 -18.22
C VAL A 212 11.32 21.95 -17.98
N TYR A 213 10.22 22.49 -18.46
CA TYR A 213 8.90 21.91 -18.33
C TYR A 213 8.40 21.53 -19.71
N PHE A 214 8.01 20.27 -19.88
CA PHE A 214 7.52 19.69 -21.13
C PHE A 214 6.03 19.36 -20.97
N PRO A 215 5.13 20.27 -21.37
CA PRO A 215 3.70 20.00 -21.36
C PRO A 215 3.31 19.08 -22.53
N ILE A 216 2.55 18.04 -22.22
CA ILE A 216 2.03 17.06 -23.16
C ILE A 216 0.51 17.01 -22.97
N LEU A 217 -0.24 17.30 -24.02
CA LEU A 217 -1.68 17.18 -24.04
C LEU A 217 -2.06 15.78 -24.51
N LEU A 218 -2.78 15.06 -23.66
CA LEU A 218 -3.41 13.78 -23.97
C LEU A 218 -4.90 14.04 -24.17
N SER A 219 -5.35 14.05 -25.42
CA SER A 219 -6.77 14.19 -25.74
C SER A 219 -7.38 12.80 -25.87
N SER A 220 -8.31 12.47 -24.97
CA SER A 220 -8.97 11.17 -24.95
C SER A 220 -10.41 11.27 -24.46
N GLY A 221 -11.24 10.34 -24.94
CA GLY A 221 -12.62 10.19 -24.48
C GLY A 221 -12.76 9.59 -23.08
N PHE A 222 -11.64 9.16 -22.49
CA PHE A 222 -11.56 8.64 -21.14
C PHE A 222 -11.12 9.71 -20.12
N ASP A 223 -11.19 11.00 -20.48
CA ASP A 223 -10.84 12.14 -19.62
C ASP A 223 -9.46 11.98 -18.93
N ASP A 224 -9.40 11.98 -17.60
CA ASP A 224 -8.17 11.82 -16.82
C ASP A 224 -7.71 10.37 -16.71
N ARG A 225 -8.61 9.39 -16.89
CA ARG A 225 -8.30 7.96 -16.84
C ARG A 225 -7.25 7.54 -17.86
N ILE A 226 -7.17 8.24 -18.99
CA ILE A 226 -6.10 7.99 -19.97
C ILE A 226 -4.70 8.14 -19.36
N TRP A 227 -4.54 8.98 -18.34
CA TRP A 227 -3.29 9.13 -17.61
C TRP A 227 -3.28 8.34 -16.30
N SER A 228 -4.34 8.39 -15.49
CA SER A 228 -4.33 7.77 -14.16
C SER A 228 -4.38 6.23 -14.20
N SER A 229 -5.01 5.64 -15.22
CA SER A 229 -5.11 4.19 -15.43
C SER A 229 -4.09 3.68 -16.47
N SER A 230 -3.09 4.48 -16.85
CA SER A 230 -2.03 4.08 -17.79
C SER A 230 -0.66 4.26 -17.18
N SER A 231 0.33 3.56 -17.71
CA SER A 231 1.74 3.82 -17.39
C SER A 231 2.35 4.78 -18.40
N GLY A 232 3.00 5.85 -17.90
CA GLY A 232 3.63 6.87 -18.73
C GLY A 232 5.12 6.97 -18.48
N SER A 233 5.92 7.04 -19.54
CA SER A 233 7.36 7.30 -19.46
C SER A 233 7.76 8.47 -20.34
N PHE A 234 8.74 9.23 -19.87
CA PHE A 234 9.27 10.39 -20.58
C PHE A 234 10.80 10.39 -20.53
N GLU A 235 11.41 10.54 -21.69
CA GLU A 235 12.86 10.53 -21.85
C GLU A 235 13.34 11.80 -22.56
N VAL A 236 14.44 12.37 -22.07
CA VAL A 236 15.15 13.47 -22.73
C VAL A 236 16.53 12.97 -23.13
N GLN A 237 16.83 12.95 -24.43
CA GLN A 237 18.06 12.36 -24.99
C GLN A 237 18.34 10.92 -24.51
N ASN A 238 17.30 10.08 -24.48
CA ASN A 238 17.34 8.69 -24.03
C ASN A 238 17.71 8.54 -22.53
N ILE A 239 17.44 9.57 -21.73
CA ILE A 239 17.56 9.53 -20.28
C ILE A 239 16.16 9.73 -19.71
N ALA A 240 15.66 8.71 -19.01
CA ALA A 240 14.36 8.78 -18.35
C ALA A 240 14.33 9.88 -17.30
N VAL A 241 13.25 10.67 -17.33
CA VAL A 241 12.93 11.65 -16.30
C VAL A 241 12.23 10.93 -15.16
N THR A 242 12.83 11.00 -13.97
CA THR A 242 12.34 10.27 -12.78
C THR A 242 11.37 11.07 -11.92
N ASP A 243 11.31 12.38 -12.12
CA ASP A 243 10.45 13.25 -11.33
C ASP A 243 8.98 13.02 -11.71
N LYS A 244 8.11 12.90 -10.70
CA LYS A 244 6.67 12.70 -10.91
C LYS A 244 6.11 13.90 -11.70
N PRO A 245 5.45 13.67 -12.86
CA PRO A 245 4.88 14.75 -13.65
C PRO A 245 3.69 15.39 -12.94
N VAL A 246 3.22 16.49 -13.51
CA VAL A 246 2.09 17.25 -13.02
C VAL A 246 0.96 17.09 -14.02
N ALA A 247 -0.14 16.48 -13.61
CA ALA A 247 -1.29 16.29 -14.48
C ALA A 247 -2.39 17.31 -14.13
N THR A 248 -3.00 17.93 -15.14
CA THR A 248 -4.11 18.90 -14.98
C THR A 248 -5.22 18.57 -15.96
N LEU A 249 -6.47 18.59 -15.50
CA LEU A 249 -7.61 18.36 -16.36
C LEU A 249 -7.82 19.55 -17.31
N VAL A 250 -8.03 19.25 -18.59
CA VAL A 250 -8.30 20.25 -19.63
C VAL A 250 -9.51 19.79 -20.45
N GLY A 251 -10.12 20.70 -21.23
CA GLY A 251 -11.28 20.31 -22.05
C GLY A 251 -10.88 19.25 -23.09
N GLY A 252 -11.48 18.06 -23.01
CA GLY A 252 -11.23 16.93 -23.92
C GLY A 252 -10.01 16.07 -23.56
N GLY A 253 -9.52 16.12 -22.32
CA GLY A 253 -8.46 15.21 -21.83
C GLY A 253 -7.62 15.77 -20.67
N VAL A 254 -6.33 15.46 -20.65
CA VAL A 254 -5.40 15.82 -19.56
C VAL A 254 -4.10 16.40 -20.11
N GLU A 255 -3.62 17.49 -19.51
CA GLU A 255 -2.28 18.03 -19.77
C GLU A 255 -1.32 17.54 -18.70
N VAL A 256 -0.31 16.77 -19.11
CA VAL A 256 0.73 16.19 -18.26
C VAL A 256 2.03 16.93 -18.52
N THR A 257 2.59 17.55 -17.49
CA THR A 257 3.84 18.31 -17.60
C THR A 257 4.98 17.61 -16.87
N PHE A 258 6.02 17.24 -17.63
CA PHE A 258 7.25 16.66 -17.10
C PHE A 258 8.27 17.75 -16.77
N VAL A 259 8.99 17.57 -15.67
CA VAL A 259 10.03 18.50 -15.21
C VAL A 259 11.39 17.84 -15.39
N TRP A 260 12.32 18.54 -16.05
CA TRP A 260 13.68 18.08 -16.28
C TRP A 260 14.68 19.17 -15.93
N SER A 261 15.84 18.79 -15.38
CA SER A 261 16.91 19.74 -15.08
C SER A 261 18.05 19.63 -16.09
N LEU A 262 18.55 20.77 -16.58
CA LEU A 262 19.71 20.77 -17.48
C LEU A 262 20.95 20.27 -16.72
N PRO A 263 21.71 19.32 -17.29
CA PRO A 263 22.98 18.89 -16.73
C PRO A 263 23.99 20.05 -16.66
N GLU A 264 24.81 20.08 -15.60
CA GLU A 264 25.83 21.11 -15.43
C GLU A 264 26.81 21.17 -16.63
N GLY A 265 27.00 22.37 -17.18
CA GLY A 265 27.95 22.62 -18.26
C GLY A 265 27.42 22.42 -19.69
N VAL A 266 26.12 22.15 -19.85
CA VAL A 266 25.45 22.14 -21.16
C VAL A 266 24.95 23.56 -21.48
N GLU A 267 25.49 24.17 -22.54
CA GLU A 267 24.94 25.41 -23.12
C GLU A 267 23.70 25.09 -23.98
N SER A 268 22.83 26.09 -24.17
CA SER A 268 21.61 26.04 -24.97
C SER A 268 21.71 25.11 -26.19
N GLY A 269 20.73 24.25 -26.39
CA GLY A 269 20.82 23.18 -27.37
C GLY A 269 19.48 22.61 -27.79
N SER A 270 19.52 21.75 -28.82
CA SER A 270 18.37 20.96 -29.25
C SER A 270 18.36 19.63 -28.52
N PHE A 271 17.26 19.32 -27.87
CA PHE A 271 17.05 18.10 -27.10
C PHE A 271 15.87 17.34 -27.71
N LEU A 272 16.03 16.03 -27.91
CA LEU A 272 14.92 15.16 -28.30
C LEU A 272 14.20 14.72 -27.02
N ALA A 273 12.92 15.04 -26.94
CA ALA A 273 12.02 14.52 -25.93
C ALA A 273 11.19 13.41 -26.56
N GLU A 274 11.06 12.29 -25.85
CA GLU A 274 10.26 11.15 -26.24
C GLU A 274 9.31 10.81 -25.09
N PHE A 275 8.04 10.69 -25.42
CA PHE A 275 6.98 10.31 -24.51
C PHE A 275 6.39 8.99 -24.97
N THR A 276 6.13 8.08 -24.04
CA THR A 276 5.44 6.81 -24.30
C THR A 276 4.36 6.61 -23.26
N LEU A 277 3.15 6.33 -23.74
CA LEU A 277 1.99 5.95 -22.94
C LEU A 277 1.68 4.47 -23.21
N GLU A 278 1.46 3.71 -22.14
CA GLU A 278 1.12 2.29 -22.18
C GLU A 278 -0.11 2.03 -21.29
N PRO A 279 -1.33 2.05 -21.89
CA PRO A 279 -2.60 1.77 -21.20
C PRO A 279 -2.84 0.29 -20.88
N GLN A 280 -2.22 -0.59 -21.66
CA GLN A 280 -2.32 -2.05 -21.55
C GLN A 280 -1.01 -2.67 -22.03
N ASN A 281 -0.67 -3.84 -21.51
CA ASN A 281 0.57 -4.51 -21.85
C ASN A 281 0.65 -4.80 -23.36
N GLY A 282 1.70 -4.27 -24.00
CA GLY A 282 1.94 -4.45 -25.43
C GLY A 282 1.36 -3.37 -26.34
N LEU A 283 0.59 -2.42 -25.82
CA LEU A 283 0.18 -1.20 -26.53
C LEU A 283 1.05 -0.02 -26.10
N GLN A 284 2.03 0.34 -26.93
CA GLN A 284 2.91 1.49 -26.66
C GLN A 284 2.64 2.61 -27.67
N ILE A 285 2.13 3.73 -27.16
CA ILE A 285 1.79 4.91 -27.94
C ILE A 285 2.85 5.96 -27.66
N SER A 286 3.71 6.21 -28.64
CA SER A 286 4.84 7.13 -28.48
C SER A 286 4.69 8.39 -29.33
N ALA A 287 5.12 9.51 -28.77
CA ALA A 287 5.27 10.78 -29.46
C ALA A 287 6.67 11.32 -29.17
N ASN A 288 7.28 11.98 -30.16
CA ASN A 288 8.55 12.66 -29.96
C ASN A 288 8.53 14.07 -30.54
N MET A 289 9.30 14.95 -29.91
CA MET A 289 9.47 16.32 -30.34
C MET A 289 10.89 16.79 -30.02
N SER A 290 11.49 17.51 -30.96
CA SER A 290 12.77 18.17 -30.72
C SER A 290 12.54 19.60 -30.23
N HIS A 291 12.96 19.87 -28.98
CA HIS A 291 12.86 21.19 -28.36
C HIS A 291 14.19 21.92 -28.43
N PHE A 292 14.13 23.22 -28.70
CA PHE A 292 15.28 24.10 -28.57
C PHE A 292 15.23 24.80 -27.21
N ILE A 293 16.20 24.49 -26.35
CA ILE A 293 16.23 24.93 -24.95
C ILE A 293 17.33 25.97 -24.80
N GLU A 294 16.96 27.19 -24.37
CA GLU A 294 17.90 28.26 -24.08
C GLU A 294 18.23 28.31 -22.59
N ALA A 295 19.49 28.02 -22.24
CA ALA A 295 19.97 28.06 -20.87
C ALA A 295 20.14 29.52 -20.39
N GLY A 296 19.47 29.88 -19.30
CA GLY A 296 19.85 31.06 -18.50
C GLY A 296 19.20 32.41 -18.83
N GLU A 297 18.08 32.48 -19.55
CA GLU A 297 17.23 33.68 -19.48
C GLU A 297 16.33 33.60 -18.24
N ASP A 298 16.86 34.11 -17.13
CA ASP A 298 16.03 34.55 -16.01
C ASP A 298 15.34 35.84 -16.47
N ASP A 299 14.13 35.70 -17.01
CA ASP A 299 13.36 36.80 -17.58
C ASP A 299 12.78 37.70 -16.47
N GLY A 300 13.66 38.22 -15.60
CA GLY A 300 13.47 39.37 -14.70
C GLY A 300 12.27 39.38 -13.75
N GLY A 301 11.47 38.31 -13.70
CA GLY A 301 10.22 38.24 -12.96
C GLY A 301 9.75 36.81 -12.74
N GLY A 302 10.17 36.19 -11.64
CA GLY A 302 9.44 35.12 -10.93
C GLY A 302 8.80 34.01 -11.80
N GLY A 303 9.47 33.58 -12.86
CA GLY A 303 8.89 32.74 -13.90
C GLY A 303 9.11 31.24 -13.68
N SER A 304 8.96 30.70 -12.46
CA SER A 304 8.76 29.24 -12.32
C SER A 304 7.49 28.89 -13.10
N TRP A 305 7.55 27.90 -13.99
CA TRP A 305 6.32 27.34 -14.57
C TRP A 305 5.41 26.92 -13.41
N TYR A 306 4.12 27.19 -13.55
CA TYR A 306 3.12 26.93 -12.52
C TYR A 306 1.82 26.51 -13.20
N PRO A 307 1.13 25.46 -12.71
CA PRO A 307 -0.09 24.98 -13.32
C PRO A 307 -1.17 26.08 -13.36
N ALA A 308 -1.74 26.32 -14.55
CA ALA A 308 -2.79 27.31 -14.72
C ALA A 308 -4.14 26.87 -14.13
N SER A 309 -4.30 25.58 -13.86
CA SER A 309 -5.52 24.96 -13.33
C SER A 309 -5.16 23.97 -12.21
N GLU A 310 -6.18 23.55 -11.46
CA GLU A 310 -6.03 22.64 -10.33
C GLU A 310 -5.40 21.30 -10.78
N PRO A 311 -4.27 20.90 -10.20
CA PRO A 311 -3.67 19.60 -10.48
C PRO A 311 -4.61 18.45 -10.12
N LEU A 312 -4.53 17.38 -10.90
CA LEU A 312 -5.15 16.11 -10.55
C LEU A 312 -4.54 15.57 -9.26
N ARG A 313 -5.36 14.87 -8.49
CA ARG A 313 -4.97 14.21 -7.25
C ARG A 313 -4.66 12.73 -7.47
N THR A 314 -5.07 12.18 -8.61
CA THR A 314 -4.87 10.80 -9.05
C THR A 314 -3.50 10.62 -9.72
N GLY A 315 -3.02 9.38 -9.80
CA GLY A 315 -1.80 9.05 -10.56
C GLY A 315 -0.48 9.04 -9.77
N GLY A 316 -0.44 8.31 -8.65
CA GLY A 316 0.85 7.90 -8.06
C GLY A 316 1.26 8.58 -6.75
N SER A 317 0.32 8.88 -5.84
CA SER A 317 0.64 9.35 -4.49
C SER A 317 0.85 8.19 -3.51
N GLY A 318 1.92 8.29 -2.70
CA GLY A 318 2.12 7.42 -1.54
C GLY A 318 1.75 8.12 -0.25
N ILE A 319 1.21 7.38 0.72
CA ILE A 319 0.91 7.88 2.07
C ILE A 319 1.50 6.99 3.17
N LEU A 320 2.17 7.62 4.12
CA LEU A 320 2.57 7.06 5.40
C LEU A 320 1.75 7.69 6.52
N VAL A 321 0.96 6.86 7.20
CA VAL A 321 0.20 7.27 8.39
C VAL A 321 0.95 6.79 9.64
N SER A 322 1.53 7.74 10.36
CA SER A 322 2.18 7.47 11.65
C SER A 322 1.29 7.91 12.81
N ILE A 323 1.07 7.03 13.78
CA ILE A 323 0.24 7.31 14.96
C ILE A 323 1.06 7.01 16.22
N ASP A 324 1.28 8.02 17.08
CA ASP A 324 1.77 7.81 18.46
C ASP A 324 0.64 8.15 19.44
N ALA A 325 0.12 7.14 20.11
CA ALA A 325 -0.96 7.25 21.07
C ALA A 325 -0.47 6.93 22.49
N GLU A 326 -0.88 7.73 23.47
CA GLU A 326 -0.60 7.52 24.89
C GLU A 326 -1.91 7.30 25.65
N TRP A 327 -2.00 6.19 26.36
CA TRP A 327 -3.15 5.78 27.16
C TRP A 327 -2.90 5.98 28.66
N ASP A 328 -3.64 6.91 29.27
CA ASP A 328 -3.47 7.26 30.69
C ASP A 328 -4.47 6.58 31.64
N GLY A 329 -5.46 5.87 31.10
CA GLY A 329 -6.52 5.18 31.86
C GLY A 329 -7.90 5.82 31.75
N LYS A 330 -7.98 7.05 31.24
CA LYS A 330 -9.23 7.79 31.04
C LYS A 330 -9.27 8.49 29.70
N GLU A 331 -8.13 8.99 29.24
CA GLU A 331 -7.98 9.74 28.02
C GLU A 331 -6.89 9.11 27.16
N VAL A 332 -7.07 9.22 25.85
CA VAL A 332 -6.06 8.87 24.85
C VAL A 332 -5.55 10.17 24.25
N ASP A 333 -4.26 10.46 24.43
CA ASP A 333 -3.55 11.51 23.70
C ASP A 333 -3.01 10.89 22.41
N LYS A 334 -3.54 11.33 21.26
CA LYS A 334 -3.25 10.76 19.94
C LYS A 334 -2.57 11.81 19.07
N ARG A 335 -1.36 11.48 18.60
CA ARG A 335 -0.59 12.28 17.65
C ARG A 335 -0.49 11.53 16.32
N ILE A 336 -1.10 12.11 15.30
CA ILE A 336 -1.21 11.55 13.95
C ILE A 336 -0.32 12.38 13.05
N SER A 337 0.48 11.73 12.22
CA SER A 337 1.32 12.35 11.19
C SER A 337 0.95 11.70 9.86
N LEU A 338 0.36 12.49 8.97
CA LEU A 338 0.04 12.09 7.60
C LEU A 338 1.15 12.62 6.71
N GLU A 339 1.97 11.72 6.16
CA GLU A 339 3.09 12.05 5.30
C GLU A 339 2.80 11.54 3.89
N PHE A 340 2.73 12.43 2.90
CA PHE A 340 2.35 12.07 1.53
C PHE A 340 3.11 12.87 0.47
N ASP A 341 3.27 12.28 -0.72
CA ASP A 341 4.00 12.84 -1.85
C ASP A 341 3.22 12.76 -3.18
N GLY A 342 3.84 13.20 -4.29
CA GLY A 342 3.29 13.04 -5.63
C GLY A 342 2.16 14.03 -5.98
N SER A 343 1.15 13.55 -6.70
CA SER A 343 0.02 14.35 -7.17
C SER A 343 -0.72 15.06 -6.02
N MET A 344 -0.91 14.37 -4.89
CA MET A 344 -1.56 14.95 -3.72
C MET A 344 -0.74 16.09 -3.08
N SER A 345 0.59 15.99 -3.02
CA SER A 345 1.40 17.08 -2.45
C SER A 345 1.46 18.28 -3.39
N GLN A 346 1.50 18.06 -4.71
CA GLN A 346 1.34 19.11 -5.71
C GLN A 346 0.00 19.81 -5.58
N TRP A 347 -1.10 19.06 -5.45
CA TRP A 347 -2.45 19.60 -5.25
C TRP A 347 -2.56 20.46 -3.98
N VAL A 348 -2.00 20.01 -2.85
CA VAL A 348 -1.98 20.79 -1.61
C VAL A 348 -1.20 22.09 -1.76
N ARG A 349 -0.01 22.06 -2.37
CA ARG A 349 0.80 23.28 -2.59
C ARG A 349 0.10 24.27 -3.50
N TRP A 350 -0.45 23.78 -4.61
CA TRP A 350 -1.19 24.63 -5.55
C TRP A 350 -2.42 25.26 -4.91
N GLY A 351 -3.16 24.47 -4.12
CA GLY A 351 -4.36 24.92 -3.44
C GLY A 351 -4.12 25.98 -2.37
N LEU A 352 -3.01 25.86 -1.62
CA LEU A 352 -2.60 26.85 -0.63
C LEU A 352 -2.27 28.21 -1.27
N ASP A 353 -1.49 28.20 -2.34
CA ASP A 353 -1.12 29.41 -3.10
C ASP A 353 -2.32 30.03 -3.88
N ASN A 354 -3.43 29.31 -3.99
CA ASN A 354 -4.67 29.76 -4.63
C ASN A 354 -5.82 30.06 -3.66
N ILE A 355 -5.56 30.19 -2.34
CA ILE A 355 -6.59 30.56 -1.36
C ILE A 355 -7.19 31.93 -1.71
N GLY A 356 -8.52 31.98 -1.86
CA GLY A 356 -9.23 33.20 -2.24
C GLY A 356 -9.39 33.39 -3.76
N ASN A 357 -8.94 32.44 -4.57
CA ASN A 357 -9.17 32.47 -6.02
C ASN A 357 -10.66 32.21 -6.33
N SER A 358 -11.34 33.25 -6.83
CA SER A 358 -12.76 33.17 -7.21
C SER A 358 -13.04 32.40 -8.50
N SER A 359 -12.00 32.06 -9.27
CA SER A 359 -12.11 31.35 -10.56
C SER A 359 -12.04 29.82 -10.42
N LEU A 360 -11.91 29.31 -9.20
CA LEU A 360 -11.86 27.87 -8.94
C LEU A 360 -13.14 27.17 -9.41
N GLY A 361 -12.97 25.98 -10.00
CA GLY A 361 -14.06 25.14 -10.46
C GLY A 361 -15.03 24.80 -9.32
N SER A 362 -16.31 24.57 -9.65
CA SER A 362 -17.34 24.39 -8.62
C SER A 362 -17.10 23.17 -7.71
N SER A 363 -16.39 22.17 -8.22
CA SER A 363 -15.97 20.93 -7.55
C SER A 363 -14.72 21.08 -6.68
N SER A 364 -13.98 22.18 -6.79
CA SER A 364 -12.72 22.39 -6.05
C SER A 364 -12.97 22.50 -4.55
N TRP A 365 -12.23 21.71 -3.76
CA TRP A 365 -12.33 21.74 -2.30
C TRP A 365 -11.81 23.06 -1.70
N TRP A 366 -10.80 23.67 -2.34
CA TRP A 366 -10.15 24.91 -1.87
C TRP A 366 -11.11 26.10 -1.77
N ARG A 367 -12.27 26.04 -2.45
CA ARG A 367 -13.33 27.05 -2.31
C ARG A 367 -13.87 27.18 -0.89
N ASN A 368 -13.72 26.16 -0.05
CA ASN A 368 -14.12 26.20 1.36
C ASN A 368 -13.31 27.23 2.17
N LEU A 369 -12.08 27.53 1.74
CA LEU A 369 -11.17 28.49 2.38
C LEU A 369 -11.40 29.93 1.93
N ASN A 370 -12.37 30.20 1.05
CA ASN A 370 -12.65 31.56 0.58
C ASN A 370 -13.02 32.54 1.71
N SER A 371 -13.54 32.07 2.84
CA SER A 371 -13.79 32.93 4.00
C SER A 371 -12.51 33.40 4.71
N TYR A 372 -11.38 32.76 4.43
CA TYR A 372 -10.06 33.09 4.96
C TYR A 372 -9.20 33.88 3.94
N SER A 373 -9.74 34.24 2.77
CA SER A 373 -9.01 35.04 1.78
C SER A 373 -8.47 36.35 2.37
N ASP A 374 -9.26 37.01 3.23
CA ASP A 374 -8.87 38.27 3.88
C ASP A 374 -7.71 38.11 4.88
N SER A 375 -7.38 36.87 5.28
CA SER A 375 -6.24 36.58 6.16
C SER A 375 -4.93 36.38 5.40
N VAL A 376 -4.99 36.21 4.08
CA VAL A 376 -3.83 36.06 3.20
C VAL A 376 -3.55 37.42 2.53
N PRO A 377 -2.34 37.98 2.66
CA PRO A 377 -1.95 39.22 1.97
C PRO A 377 -1.95 39.06 0.44
N ASP A 378 -2.30 40.13 -0.28
CA ASP A 378 -2.24 40.17 -1.76
C ASP A 378 -0.83 39.87 -2.33
N SER A 379 0.23 40.04 -1.53
CA SER A 379 1.61 39.71 -1.91
C SER A 379 1.93 38.21 -1.89
N ASP A 380 1.17 37.49 -1.08
CA ASP A 380 1.37 36.07 -0.80
C ASP A 380 0.48 35.26 -1.76
N PHE A 381 -0.67 35.82 -2.14
CA PHE A 381 -1.58 35.25 -3.12
C PHE A 381 -0.94 35.01 -4.52
N ASN A 382 -0.99 33.77 -5.00
CA ASN A 382 -0.56 33.35 -6.34
C ASN A 382 0.85 33.84 -6.69
N ASN A 383 1.77 33.66 -5.76
CA ASN A 383 3.18 33.96 -5.94
C ASN A 383 4.01 32.71 -6.27
N LYS A 384 3.34 31.55 -6.42
CA LYS A 384 3.90 30.23 -6.76
C LYS A 384 4.70 29.58 -5.63
N MET A 385 4.61 30.14 -4.43
CA MET A 385 5.21 29.61 -3.22
C MET A 385 4.15 29.55 -2.14
N VAL A 386 4.23 28.55 -1.29
CA VAL A 386 3.36 28.47 -0.14
C VAL A 386 3.93 29.30 0.99
N ASP A 387 3.19 30.32 1.40
CA ASP A 387 3.58 31.25 2.46
C ASP A 387 3.04 30.86 3.84
N SER A 388 3.63 31.44 4.89
CA SER A 388 3.19 31.19 6.27
C SER A 388 1.75 31.62 6.53
N SER A 389 1.29 32.68 5.85
CA SER A 389 -0.08 33.19 5.97
C SER A 389 -1.12 32.17 5.46
N GLU A 390 -0.79 31.46 4.38
CA GLU A 390 -1.64 30.42 3.77
C GLU A 390 -1.67 29.15 4.63
N LEU A 391 -0.53 28.74 5.18
CA LEU A 391 -0.46 27.63 6.13
C LEU A 391 -1.27 27.94 7.41
N GLU A 392 -1.19 29.17 7.92
CA GLU A 392 -1.99 29.62 9.06
C GLU A 392 -3.48 29.67 8.73
N ALA A 393 -3.85 30.05 7.50
CA ALA A 393 -5.24 30.05 7.03
C ALA A 393 -5.82 28.63 7.00
N LEU A 394 -5.10 27.66 6.41
CA LEU A 394 -5.54 26.26 6.38
C LEU A 394 -5.59 25.67 7.80
N ALA A 395 -4.53 25.82 8.61
CA ALA A 395 -4.52 25.32 9.98
C ALA A 395 -5.64 25.96 10.83
N GLY A 396 -5.91 27.25 10.62
CA GLY A 396 -6.99 27.99 11.26
C GLY A 396 -8.38 27.50 10.86
N TYR A 397 -8.59 27.18 9.59
CA TYR A 397 -9.83 26.59 9.08
C TYR A 397 -10.07 25.20 9.66
N LEU A 398 -9.07 24.32 9.60
CA LEU A 398 -9.17 22.94 10.11
C LEU A 398 -9.37 22.90 11.64
N ARG A 399 -8.81 23.87 12.37
CA ARG A 399 -9.06 24.03 13.82
C ARG A 399 -10.41 24.68 14.13
N GLY A 400 -10.96 25.47 13.20
CA GLY A 400 -12.18 26.24 13.40
C GLY A 400 -13.41 25.36 13.64
N SER A 401 -13.49 24.22 12.97
CA SER A 401 -14.56 23.24 13.16
C SER A 401 -14.04 21.82 12.93
N ASN A 402 -14.44 20.90 13.82
CA ASN A 402 -14.18 19.48 13.64
C ASN A 402 -14.83 18.91 12.35
N ALA A 403 -15.92 19.53 11.88
CA ALA A 403 -16.55 19.18 10.61
C ALA A 403 -15.70 19.60 9.38
N ASP A 404 -14.95 20.70 9.49
CA ASP A 404 -14.05 21.16 8.43
C ASP A 404 -12.83 20.23 8.33
N LEU A 405 -12.28 19.79 9.47
CA LEU A 405 -11.26 18.74 9.51
C LEU A 405 -11.75 17.44 8.86
N ARG A 406 -12.95 16.98 9.24
CA ARG A 406 -13.59 15.80 8.61
C ARG A 406 -13.72 15.97 7.10
N SER A 407 -14.18 17.14 6.64
CA SER A 407 -14.34 17.44 5.22
C SER A 407 -13.00 17.41 4.46
N PHE A 408 -11.95 18.00 5.03
CA PHE A 408 -10.62 17.99 4.41
C PHE A 408 -10.06 16.58 4.28
N LEU A 409 -10.08 15.77 5.34
CA LEU A 409 -9.61 14.39 5.29
C LEU A 409 -10.47 13.56 4.31
N SER A 410 -11.79 13.64 4.42
CA SER A 410 -12.75 12.83 3.66
C SER A 410 -12.82 13.16 2.17
N ASN A 411 -12.82 14.45 1.82
CA ASN A 411 -13.14 14.93 0.47
C ASN A 411 -11.93 15.62 -0.21
N GLY A 412 -11.00 16.15 0.59
CA GLY A 412 -9.73 16.68 0.10
C GLY A 412 -8.74 15.56 -0.17
N LEU A 413 -8.38 14.83 0.90
CA LEU A 413 -7.38 13.75 0.88
C LEU A 413 -7.95 12.35 0.61
N PHE A 414 -9.27 12.18 0.51
CA PHE A 414 -9.92 10.86 0.33
C PHE A 414 -9.57 9.82 1.41
N ILE A 415 -9.44 10.30 2.64
CA ILE A 415 -9.16 9.49 3.83
C ILE A 415 -10.36 9.54 4.78
N GLU A 416 -10.81 8.37 5.24
CA GLU A 416 -11.78 8.27 6.31
C GLU A 416 -11.18 8.74 7.64
N SER A 417 -11.63 9.90 8.10
CA SER A 417 -11.12 10.52 9.33
C SER A 417 -11.32 9.63 10.56
N GLU A 418 -12.44 8.93 10.64
CA GLU A 418 -12.78 8.03 11.75
C GLU A 418 -11.82 6.84 11.79
N SER A 419 -11.45 6.31 10.63
CA SER A 419 -10.54 5.16 10.48
C SER A 419 -9.12 5.45 10.93
N VAL A 420 -8.66 6.71 10.81
CA VAL A 420 -7.35 7.15 11.30
C VAL A 420 -7.40 7.68 12.74
N ILE A 421 -8.43 8.44 13.11
CA ILE A 421 -8.52 9.10 14.42
C ILE A 421 -9.05 8.14 15.50
N GLY A 422 -9.90 7.20 15.13
CA GLY A 422 -10.51 6.18 16.01
C GLY A 422 -11.89 6.57 16.56
N ILE A 423 -12.29 7.84 16.42
CA ILE A 423 -13.59 8.38 16.83
C ILE A 423 -14.07 9.44 15.82
N ASP A 424 -15.36 9.81 15.90
CA ASP A 424 -15.89 10.92 15.09
C ASP A 424 -15.12 12.22 15.43
N PRO A 425 -14.57 12.93 14.42
CA PRO A 425 -13.94 14.22 14.64
C PRO A 425 -14.78 15.19 15.47
N ILE A 426 -16.11 15.15 15.36
CA ILE A 426 -17.02 16.04 16.10
C ILE A 426 -16.88 15.85 17.63
N GLU A 427 -16.54 14.66 18.08
CA GLU A 427 -16.38 14.31 19.51
C GLU A 427 -14.97 14.61 20.04
N LEU A 428 -14.06 15.13 19.21
CA LEU A 428 -12.70 15.46 19.61
C LEU A 428 -12.64 16.62 20.61
N GLY A 429 -11.70 16.52 21.54
CA GLY A 429 -11.28 17.62 22.38
C GLY A 429 -10.46 18.69 21.62
N PRO A 430 -9.68 19.51 22.35
CA PRO A 430 -8.79 20.48 21.74
C PRO A 430 -7.85 19.81 20.74
N THR A 431 -7.87 20.28 19.49
CA THR A 431 -7.05 19.74 18.41
C THR A 431 -6.01 20.77 17.96
N GLU A 432 -4.77 20.32 17.82
CA GLU A 432 -3.67 21.09 17.25
C GLU A 432 -3.28 20.51 15.90
N ILE A 433 -3.18 21.39 14.91
CA ILE A 433 -2.89 21.03 13.52
C ILE A 433 -1.67 21.85 13.10
N THR A 434 -0.66 21.17 12.60
CA THR A 434 0.53 21.79 12.03
C THR A 434 0.83 21.14 10.68
N ILE A 435 1.26 21.95 9.74
CA ILE A 435 1.53 21.53 8.36
C ILE A 435 2.98 21.88 8.08
N ASP A 436 3.72 20.90 7.58
CA ASP A 436 5.13 21.00 7.25
C ASP A 436 5.30 20.62 5.78
N LEU A 437 5.86 21.54 5.00
CA LEU A 437 6.07 21.36 3.56
C LEU A 437 7.42 20.68 3.25
N GLY A 438 8.18 20.28 4.28
CA GLY A 438 9.48 19.64 4.09
C GLY A 438 10.55 20.64 3.67
N GLY A 439 11.29 20.31 2.60
CA GLY A 439 12.45 21.09 2.16
C GLY A 439 12.12 22.28 1.23
N THR A 440 10.96 22.23 0.58
CA THR A 440 10.56 23.22 -0.43
C THR A 440 9.23 23.87 -0.07
N SER A 441 9.09 25.18 -0.28
CA SER A 441 7.80 25.89 -0.20
C SER A 441 7.17 26.11 -1.58
N GLY A 442 7.96 26.01 -2.66
CA GLY A 442 7.46 26.10 -4.02
C GLY A 442 6.62 24.89 -4.42
N PHE A 443 6.04 24.99 -5.61
CA PHE A 443 5.32 23.89 -6.25
C PHE A 443 6.28 22.71 -6.55
N SER A 444 5.98 21.54 -5.98
CA SER A 444 6.80 20.31 -6.10
C SER A 444 5.98 19.08 -5.74
N SER A 445 6.47 17.89 -6.12
CA SER A 445 5.96 16.58 -5.66
C SER A 445 6.61 16.11 -4.36
N GLU A 446 7.42 16.95 -3.70
CA GLU A 446 8.06 16.60 -2.44
C GLU A 446 7.04 16.37 -1.33
N THR A 447 7.46 15.55 -0.37
CA THR A 447 6.65 15.10 0.75
C THR A 447 6.14 16.27 1.60
N ILE A 448 4.85 16.22 1.95
CA ILE A 448 4.19 17.10 2.92
C ILE A 448 3.80 16.28 4.13
N THR A 449 3.96 16.86 5.32
CA THR A 449 3.55 16.25 6.58
C THR A 449 2.49 17.09 7.28
N ILE A 450 1.32 16.50 7.50
CA ILE A 450 0.24 17.10 8.32
C ILE A 450 0.21 16.39 9.66
N LYS A 451 0.45 17.13 10.75
CA LYS A 451 0.42 16.60 12.11
C LYS A 451 -0.83 17.07 12.83
N ILE A 452 -1.59 16.12 13.34
CA ILE A 452 -2.84 16.33 14.09
C ILE A 452 -2.61 15.77 15.50
N SER A 453 -2.68 16.62 16.52
CA SER A 453 -2.61 16.21 17.92
C SER A 453 -3.95 16.45 18.59
N THR A 454 -4.52 15.43 19.20
CA THR A 454 -5.86 15.49 19.79
C THR A 454 -5.97 14.59 21.02
N ILE A 455 -6.91 14.91 21.90
CA ILE A 455 -7.16 14.17 23.13
C ILE A 455 -8.66 13.88 23.22
N TYR A 456 -9.00 12.63 23.54
CA TYR A 456 -10.39 12.22 23.76
C TYR A 456 -10.52 11.25 24.93
N SER A 457 -11.70 11.24 25.54
CA SER A 457 -12.01 10.39 26.69
C SER A 457 -12.49 9.01 26.25
N VAL A 458 -12.03 7.97 26.93
CA VAL A 458 -12.39 6.57 26.69
C VAL A 458 -13.07 6.01 27.94
N MET A 459 -14.16 5.28 27.73
CA MET A 459 -14.82 4.52 28.80
C MET A 459 -14.16 3.13 28.94
N GLU A 460 -13.96 2.71 30.20
CA GLU A 460 -13.37 1.40 30.50
C GLU A 460 -14.24 0.25 29.98
N GLY A 461 -13.62 -0.74 29.33
CA GLY A 461 -14.29 -1.91 28.78
C GLY A 461 -14.91 -1.70 27.40
N ASP A 462 -14.95 -0.46 26.90
CA ASP A 462 -15.38 -0.18 25.53
C ASP A 462 -14.26 -0.46 24.54
N ARG A 463 -14.64 -0.97 23.38
CA ARG A 463 -13.68 -1.24 22.31
C ARG A 463 -13.26 0.06 21.64
N GLN A 464 -11.95 0.28 21.55
CA GLN A 464 -11.37 1.48 20.95
C GLN A 464 -10.69 1.12 19.64
N LEU A 465 -10.99 1.89 18.60
CA LEU A 465 -10.34 1.79 17.30
C LEU A 465 -8.99 2.51 17.35
N LEU A 466 -7.92 1.81 17.02
CA LEU A 466 -6.60 2.40 16.92
C LEU A 466 -6.33 2.88 15.50
N ILE A 467 -6.55 2.01 14.52
CA ILE A 467 -6.50 2.30 13.09
C ILE A 467 -7.29 1.22 12.33
N GLU A 468 -7.92 1.57 11.21
CA GLU A 468 -8.44 0.64 10.21
C GLU A 468 -8.18 1.18 8.80
N SER A 469 -8.50 0.39 7.77
CA SER A 469 -8.45 0.82 6.37
C SER A 469 -9.13 2.17 6.22
N PHE A 470 -8.32 3.14 5.79
CA PHE A 470 -8.69 4.55 5.80
C PHE A 470 -8.75 5.17 4.41
N ALA A 471 -8.09 4.56 3.42
CA ALA A 471 -8.25 4.95 2.03
C ALA A 471 -9.67 4.56 1.61
N LYS A 472 -10.41 5.51 1.03
CA LYS A 472 -11.73 5.20 0.50
C LYS A 472 -11.59 4.43 -0.79
N SER A 473 -12.34 3.34 -0.93
CA SER A 473 -12.56 2.70 -2.22
C SER A 473 -13.36 3.65 -3.11
N THR A 474 -12.72 4.13 -4.18
CA THR A 474 -13.30 4.96 -5.24
C THR A 474 -12.90 4.37 -6.58
N ALA A 475 -13.63 4.71 -7.65
CA ALA A 475 -13.28 4.29 -9.02
C ALA A 475 -11.95 4.89 -9.52
N GLU A 476 -11.39 5.85 -8.80
CA GLU A 476 -10.11 6.49 -9.07
C GLU A 476 -9.12 6.17 -7.95
N ASP A 477 -7.88 5.84 -8.31
CA ASP A 477 -6.82 5.56 -7.34
C ASP A 477 -6.08 6.84 -6.92
N TYR A 478 -6.43 7.31 -5.73
CA TYR A 478 -5.75 8.43 -5.07
C TYR A 478 -4.46 8.01 -4.36
N TRP A 479 -4.38 6.77 -3.88
CA TRP A 479 -3.28 6.27 -3.05
C TRP A 479 -2.74 4.97 -3.63
N THR A 480 -1.57 5.04 -4.25
CA THR A 480 -0.89 3.88 -4.88
C THR A 480 0.00 3.09 -3.93
N ALA A 481 0.39 3.69 -2.80
CA ALA A 481 1.23 3.04 -1.81
C ALA A 481 0.78 3.47 -0.41
N ILE A 482 0.32 2.53 0.40
CA ILE A 482 -0.19 2.79 1.74
C ILE A 482 0.75 2.16 2.77
N SER A 483 1.23 2.96 3.72
CA SER A 483 2.08 2.49 4.81
C SER A 483 1.60 3.03 6.16
N ILE A 484 1.79 2.23 7.22
CA ILE A 484 1.39 2.58 8.59
C ILE A 484 2.51 2.28 9.59
N ASP A 485 2.76 3.22 10.52
CA ASP A 485 3.56 3.01 11.74
C ASP A 485 2.74 3.48 12.94
N VAL A 486 2.14 2.54 13.65
CA VAL A 486 1.23 2.83 14.76
C VAL A 486 1.81 2.33 16.06
N ARG A 487 1.89 3.22 17.05
CA ARG A 487 2.40 2.93 18.39
C ARG A 487 1.41 3.41 19.43
N LEU A 488 1.04 2.51 20.34
CA LEU A 488 0.23 2.82 21.51
C LEU A 488 1.03 2.50 22.78
N LYS A 489 1.21 3.49 23.65
CA LYS A 489 1.93 3.34 24.92
C LYS A 489 0.94 3.43 26.09
N GLY A 490 0.95 2.42 26.94
CA GLY A 490 0.20 2.42 28.19
C GLY A 490 1.00 3.03 29.35
N SER A 491 0.30 3.63 30.30
CA SER A 491 0.87 4.10 31.57
C SER A 491 1.23 2.94 32.52
N MET A 492 2.06 3.22 33.53
CA MET A 492 2.46 2.24 34.56
C MET A 492 1.28 1.64 35.34
N LEU A 493 0.22 2.45 35.52
CA LEU A 493 -0.93 2.13 36.35
C LEU A 493 -2.15 1.70 35.54
N THR A 494 -2.00 1.53 34.22
CA THR A 494 -3.05 1.11 33.32
C THR A 494 -2.63 -0.12 32.54
N ASP A 495 -3.56 -0.65 31.77
CA ASP A 495 -3.38 -1.82 30.91
C ASP A 495 -4.03 -1.48 29.57
N ILE A 496 -3.32 -1.72 28.47
CA ILE A 496 -3.88 -1.63 27.11
C ILE A 496 -4.97 -2.69 26.92
N GLY A 497 -4.83 -3.84 27.58
CA GLY A 497 -5.83 -4.89 27.61
C GLY A 497 -5.77 -5.81 26.40
N ILE A 498 -6.93 -6.20 25.87
CA ILE A 498 -7.02 -7.15 24.76
C ILE A 498 -6.85 -6.40 23.45
N VAL A 499 -5.93 -6.85 22.60
CA VAL A 499 -5.71 -6.31 21.26
C VAL A 499 -6.25 -7.29 20.23
N THR A 500 -6.98 -6.79 19.25
CA THR A 500 -7.46 -7.55 18.10
C THR A 500 -7.00 -6.86 16.82
N ALA A 501 -6.30 -7.60 15.97
CA ALA A 501 -5.84 -7.13 14.67
C ALA A 501 -6.34 -8.07 13.56
N SER A 502 -6.69 -7.50 12.41
CA SER A 502 -7.05 -8.17 11.16
C SER A 502 -6.29 -7.48 10.03
N GLY A 503 -5.83 -8.24 9.03
CA GLY A 503 -5.10 -7.72 7.86
C GLY A 503 -3.67 -7.26 8.13
N VAL A 504 -3.27 -7.07 9.39
CA VAL A 504 -1.92 -6.60 9.77
C VAL A 504 -1.36 -7.30 11.00
N ASP A 505 -0.04 -7.48 11.01
CA ASP A 505 0.70 -8.01 12.15
C ASP A 505 0.94 -6.95 13.22
N TYR A 506 0.95 -7.38 14.49
CA TYR A 506 1.21 -6.50 15.63
C TYR A 506 2.22 -7.10 16.59
N SER A 507 3.00 -6.23 17.23
CA SER A 507 3.91 -6.57 18.33
C SER A 507 3.43 -5.89 19.61
N HIS A 508 2.95 -6.69 20.56
CA HIS A 508 2.59 -6.24 21.89
C HIS A 508 3.68 -6.63 22.89
N ARG A 509 4.22 -5.64 23.61
CA ARG A 509 5.28 -5.85 24.61
C ARG A 509 4.92 -5.19 25.92
N ARG A 510 5.10 -5.93 27.01
CA ARG A 510 4.90 -5.41 28.36
C ARG A 510 6.16 -5.62 29.21
N TRP A 511 6.71 -4.51 29.69
CA TRP A 511 7.78 -4.46 30.68
C TRP A 511 7.21 -4.22 32.08
N ILE A 512 8.05 -4.07 33.10
CA ILE A 512 7.61 -3.87 34.49
C ILE A 512 6.95 -2.49 34.68
N VAL A 513 7.33 -1.51 33.85
CA VAL A 513 6.93 -0.11 33.99
C VAL A 513 6.36 0.50 32.70
N SER A 514 6.37 -0.23 31.60
CA SER A 514 5.85 0.26 30.33
C SER A 514 5.15 -0.85 29.59
N GLU A 515 4.12 -0.48 28.86
CA GLU A 515 3.44 -1.34 27.91
C GLU A 515 3.38 -0.61 26.58
N SER A 516 3.69 -1.33 25.50
CA SER A 516 3.71 -0.76 24.16
C SER A 516 3.13 -1.77 23.17
N LEU A 517 2.22 -1.29 22.33
CA LEU A 517 1.73 -1.96 21.15
C LEU A 517 2.32 -1.24 19.94
N SER A 518 2.89 -1.99 19.00
CA SER A 518 3.39 -1.48 17.73
C SER A 518 2.78 -2.27 16.57
N VAL A 519 2.33 -1.58 15.54
CA VAL A 519 1.82 -2.13 14.29
C VAL A 519 2.60 -1.46 13.17
N GLU A 520 3.19 -2.26 12.30
CA GLU A 520 3.94 -1.80 11.15
C GLU A 520 3.35 -2.51 9.93
N GLY A 521 2.97 -1.74 8.92
CA GLY A 521 2.48 -2.24 7.65
C GLY A 521 3.09 -1.41 6.53
N SER A 522 3.67 -2.07 5.54
CA SER A 522 4.30 -1.42 4.39
C SER A 522 3.67 -1.97 3.13
N ASP A 523 3.36 -1.08 2.19
CA ASP A 523 2.77 -1.46 0.90
C ASP A 523 1.47 -2.26 1.09
N LEU A 524 0.60 -1.71 1.93
CA LEU A 524 -0.73 -2.28 2.17
C LEU A 524 -1.59 -2.04 0.94
N ASP A 525 -2.28 -3.09 0.53
CA ASP A 525 -3.28 -3.02 -0.51
C ASP A 525 -4.47 -2.15 -0.05
N SER A 526 -4.92 -1.23 -0.90
CA SER A 526 -6.09 -0.38 -0.65
C SER A 526 -7.39 -1.17 -0.58
N GLU A 527 -7.44 -2.35 -1.19
CA GLU A 527 -8.62 -3.21 -1.24
C GLU A 527 -8.69 -4.17 -0.06
N GLU A 528 -7.54 -4.54 0.52
CA GLU A 528 -7.52 -5.38 1.71
C GLU A 528 -7.91 -4.60 2.97
N ALA A 529 -8.98 -5.08 3.62
CA ALA A 529 -9.45 -4.50 4.87
C ALA A 529 -8.54 -4.90 6.06
N PHE A 530 -7.88 -3.91 6.67
CA PHE A 530 -7.16 -4.07 7.92
C PHE A 530 -7.82 -3.29 9.07
N ARG A 531 -7.68 -3.80 10.30
CA ARG A 531 -8.33 -3.22 11.48
C ARG A 531 -7.60 -3.60 12.74
N VAL A 532 -7.26 -2.61 13.57
CA VAL A 532 -6.61 -2.79 14.86
C VAL A 532 -7.41 -2.09 15.94
N GLU A 533 -7.83 -2.86 16.92
CA GLU A 533 -8.61 -2.38 18.07
C GLU A 533 -7.97 -2.85 19.38
N PHE A 534 -8.19 -2.07 20.44
CA PHE A 534 -7.83 -2.47 21.80
C PHE A 534 -9.01 -2.28 22.76
N VAL A 535 -9.07 -3.11 23.79
CA VAL A 535 -10.10 -3.08 24.84
C VAL A 535 -9.42 -2.94 26.20
N PRO A 536 -9.39 -1.73 26.79
CA PRO A 536 -8.81 -1.53 28.11
C PRO A 536 -9.64 -2.22 29.18
N THR A 537 -8.98 -2.92 30.10
CA THR A 537 -9.66 -3.76 31.11
C THR A 537 -10.27 -2.97 32.27
N GLY A 538 -9.87 -1.72 32.48
CA GLY A 538 -10.33 -0.84 33.57
C GLY A 538 -9.92 -1.28 35.00
N ASN A 539 -9.41 -2.51 35.14
CA ASN A 539 -9.05 -3.05 36.45
C ASN A 539 -7.62 -2.68 36.82
N GLY A 540 -7.44 -1.79 37.79
CA GLY A 540 -6.12 -1.41 38.29
C GLY A 540 -5.24 -2.59 38.74
N LEU A 541 -5.82 -3.73 39.17
CA LEU A 541 -5.04 -4.93 39.50
C LEU A 541 -4.34 -5.57 38.30
N PHE A 542 -4.85 -5.32 37.09
CA PHE A 542 -4.26 -5.78 35.83
C PHE A 542 -3.31 -4.75 35.21
N SER A 543 -3.09 -3.61 35.86
CA SER A 543 -2.06 -2.67 35.43
C SER A 543 -0.67 -3.30 35.40
N VAL A 544 0.19 -2.74 34.55
CA VAL A 544 1.58 -3.15 34.36
C VAL A 544 2.33 -3.25 35.70
N LEU A 545 2.29 -2.18 36.52
CA LEU A 545 3.05 -2.12 37.76
C LEU A 545 2.46 -3.02 38.86
N LEU A 546 1.15 -2.95 39.11
CA LEU A 546 0.54 -3.74 40.18
C LEU A 546 0.54 -5.23 39.84
N GLY A 547 0.29 -5.56 38.59
CA GLY A 547 0.30 -6.91 38.09
C GLY A 547 1.68 -7.57 38.12
N SER A 548 2.73 -6.87 37.67
CA SER A 548 4.11 -7.35 37.83
C SER A 548 4.51 -7.46 39.31
N GLY A 549 4.08 -6.52 40.16
CA GLY A 549 4.26 -6.59 41.60
C GLY A 549 3.62 -7.84 42.23
N MET A 550 2.38 -8.16 41.85
CA MET A 550 1.67 -9.36 42.29
C MET A 550 2.36 -10.64 41.81
N MET A 551 2.80 -10.68 40.55
CA MET A 551 3.56 -11.79 39.98
C MET A 551 4.81 -12.08 40.84
N VAL A 552 5.61 -11.06 41.14
CA VAL A 552 6.81 -11.18 41.99
C VAL A 552 6.46 -11.62 43.41
N LEU A 553 5.41 -11.04 44.01
CA LEU A 553 4.97 -11.40 45.36
C LEU A 553 4.56 -12.88 45.45
N ILE A 554 3.73 -13.38 44.53
CA ILE A 554 3.27 -14.77 44.56
C ILE A 554 4.42 -15.74 44.28
N LEU A 555 5.33 -15.41 43.35
CA LEU A 555 6.54 -16.22 43.13
C LEU A 555 7.42 -16.26 44.39
N SER A 556 7.61 -15.11 45.06
CA SER A 556 8.39 -15.06 46.31
C SER A 556 7.74 -15.88 47.43
N LEU A 557 6.41 -15.84 47.56
CA LEU A 557 5.64 -16.63 48.50
C LEU A 557 5.78 -18.13 48.20
N SER A 558 5.73 -18.50 46.91
CA SER A 558 5.90 -19.87 46.43
C SER A 558 7.29 -20.41 46.76
N ILE A 559 8.35 -19.61 46.56
CA ILE A 559 9.71 -19.94 46.96
C ILE A 559 9.79 -20.09 48.49
N GLY A 560 9.23 -19.15 49.26
CA GLY A 560 9.23 -19.18 50.72
C GLY A 560 8.54 -20.42 51.30
N LEU A 561 7.36 -20.76 50.79
CA LEU A 561 6.63 -21.98 51.15
C LEU A 561 7.38 -23.23 50.73
N GLY A 562 7.95 -23.24 49.52
CA GLY A 562 8.79 -24.33 49.04
C GLY A 562 9.99 -24.58 49.97
N MET A 563 10.72 -23.53 50.33
CA MET A 563 11.89 -23.62 51.22
C MET A 563 11.52 -24.04 52.65
N THR A 564 10.42 -23.53 53.19
CA THR A 564 9.97 -23.86 54.56
C THR A 564 9.48 -25.29 54.66
N MET A 565 8.68 -25.78 53.70
CA MET A 565 8.20 -27.17 53.68
C MET A 565 9.31 -28.18 53.36
N THR A 566 10.30 -27.80 52.54
CA THR A 566 11.45 -28.64 52.21
C THR A 566 12.63 -28.49 53.17
N ARG A 567 12.46 -27.89 54.37
CA ARG A 567 13.55 -27.68 55.34
C ARG A 567 14.34 -28.96 55.67
N ASN A 568 13.67 -30.13 55.66
CA ASN A 568 14.26 -31.45 55.91
C ASN A 568 14.27 -32.37 54.66
N ARG A 569 14.00 -31.84 53.46
CA ARG A 569 13.86 -32.58 52.19
C ARG A 569 14.67 -31.92 51.07
N SER A 570 14.81 -32.58 49.94
CA SER A 570 15.48 -31.98 48.77
C SER A 570 14.68 -30.78 48.25
N ARG A 571 15.37 -29.66 48.01
CA ARG A 571 14.76 -28.43 47.48
C ARG A 571 14.70 -28.41 45.95
N PHE A 572 15.42 -29.32 45.31
CA PHE A 572 15.64 -29.31 43.86
C PHE A 572 14.32 -29.39 43.05
N PRO A 573 13.37 -30.32 43.32
CA PRO A 573 12.16 -30.43 42.52
C PRO A 573 11.26 -29.19 42.63
N THR A 574 11.06 -28.67 43.85
CA THR A 574 10.22 -27.49 44.09
C THR A 574 10.80 -26.21 43.51
N MET A 575 12.13 -26.07 43.52
CA MET A 575 12.78 -24.89 42.94
C MET A 575 12.67 -24.91 41.41
N ILE A 576 12.89 -26.06 40.76
CA ILE A 576 12.75 -26.17 39.31
C ILE A 576 11.34 -25.82 38.85
N THR A 577 10.31 -26.31 39.54
CA THR A 577 8.92 -26.02 39.14
C THR A 577 8.59 -24.54 39.25
N VAL A 578 9.02 -23.88 40.33
CA VAL A 578 8.78 -22.43 40.50
C VAL A 578 9.59 -21.64 39.48
N THR A 579 10.83 -22.03 39.19
CA THR A 579 11.65 -21.36 38.17
C THR A 579 11.07 -21.55 36.77
N ALA A 580 10.62 -22.75 36.41
CA ALA A 580 10.04 -23.03 35.10
C ALA A 580 8.73 -22.26 34.89
N LEU A 581 7.82 -22.30 35.87
CA LEU A 581 6.55 -21.54 35.79
C LEU A 581 6.79 -20.04 35.88
N GLY A 582 7.78 -19.59 36.66
CA GLY A 582 8.22 -18.20 36.72
C GLY A 582 8.73 -17.70 35.37
N ALA A 583 9.61 -18.46 34.71
CA ALA A 583 10.12 -18.13 33.38
C ALA A 583 9.00 -18.11 32.32
N LEU A 584 8.08 -19.08 32.36
CA LEU A 584 6.93 -19.12 31.46
C LEU A 584 5.98 -17.95 31.70
N SER A 585 5.68 -17.62 32.96
CA SER A 585 4.85 -16.47 33.32
C SER A 585 5.51 -15.14 32.90
N PHE A 586 6.83 -15.04 32.99
CA PHE A 586 7.58 -13.87 32.52
C PHE A 586 7.53 -13.76 31.00
N GLY A 587 7.70 -14.87 30.27
CA GLY A 587 7.58 -14.88 28.82
C GLY A 587 6.20 -14.44 28.33
N ILE A 588 5.15 -14.96 28.95
CA ILE A 588 3.75 -14.59 28.62
C ILE A 588 3.46 -13.13 29.00
N TYR A 589 3.94 -12.69 30.17
CA TYR A 589 3.84 -11.28 30.57
C TYR A 589 4.55 -10.38 29.57
N PHE A 590 5.78 -10.73 29.16
CA PHE A 590 6.57 -9.95 28.21
C PHE A 590 5.89 -9.80 26.85
N LEU A 591 5.22 -10.85 26.37
CA LEU A 591 4.45 -10.85 25.12
C LEU A 591 3.11 -10.09 25.20
N GLY A 592 2.82 -9.40 26.32
CA GLY A 592 1.60 -8.59 26.46
C GLY A 592 0.30 -9.39 26.61
N LEU A 593 0.36 -10.71 26.85
CA LEU A 593 -0.84 -11.52 26.96
C LEU A 593 -1.73 -11.09 28.16
N PRO A 594 -3.04 -11.39 28.12
CA PRO A 594 -3.99 -10.96 29.14
C PRO A 594 -3.56 -11.32 30.56
N MET A 595 -3.64 -10.36 31.48
CA MET A 595 -3.11 -10.51 32.85
C MET A 595 -3.75 -11.64 33.66
N GLN A 596 -4.97 -12.02 33.32
CA GLN A 596 -5.66 -13.17 33.90
C GLN A 596 -4.87 -14.47 33.65
N MET A 597 -4.28 -14.63 32.46
CA MET A 597 -3.46 -15.79 32.13
C MET A 597 -2.15 -15.79 32.93
N VAL A 598 -1.46 -14.63 32.98
CA VAL A 598 -0.20 -14.47 33.73
C VAL A 598 -0.41 -14.81 35.21
N LEU A 599 -1.38 -14.18 35.87
CA LEU A 599 -1.67 -14.41 37.27
C LEU A 599 -2.16 -15.84 37.53
N GLY A 600 -2.90 -16.44 36.59
CA GLY A 600 -3.32 -17.84 36.66
C GLY A 600 -2.13 -18.82 36.72
N ILE A 601 -1.14 -18.65 35.84
CA ILE A 601 0.07 -19.49 35.82
C ILE A 601 0.87 -19.31 37.11
N VAL A 602 1.01 -18.08 37.56
CA VAL A 602 1.76 -17.77 38.79
C VAL A 602 1.05 -18.37 40.01
N ALA A 603 -0.28 -18.30 40.09
CA ALA A 603 -1.06 -18.95 41.14
C ALA A 603 -0.93 -20.48 41.10
N CYS A 604 -0.87 -21.10 39.91
CA CYS A 604 -0.59 -22.53 39.75
C CYS A 604 0.77 -22.92 40.35
N SER A 605 1.78 -22.05 40.27
CA SER A 605 3.08 -22.32 40.90
C SER A 605 2.98 -22.46 42.42
N LEU A 606 2.17 -21.61 43.07
CA LEU A 606 1.92 -21.66 44.51
C LEU A 606 1.22 -22.97 44.91
N LEU A 607 0.23 -23.40 44.11
CA LEU A 607 -0.54 -24.63 44.37
C LEU A 607 0.31 -25.89 44.16
N LEU A 608 1.13 -25.95 43.11
CA LEU A 608 1.95 -27.12 42.77
C LEU A 608 3.13 -27.32 43.75
N VAL A 609 3.62 -26.25 44.39
CA VAL A 609 4.66 -26.36 45.41
C VAL A 609 4.23 -27.26 46.59
N LEU A 610 2.94 -27.26 46.96
CA LEU A 610 2.43 -28.06 48.07
C LEU A 610 2.61 -29.57 47.88
N PRO A 611 2.02 -30.24 46.85
CA PRO A 611 2.19 -31.68 46.65
C PRO A 611 3.64 -32.06 46.33
N ILE A 612 4.37 -31.24 45.57
CA ILE A 612 5.75 -31.53 45.17
C ILE A 612 6.69 -31.49 46.39
N SER A 613 6.51 -30.52 47.28
CA SER A 613 7.28 -30.45 48.54
C SER A 613 7.00 -31.67 49.45
N LEU A 614 5.78 -32.19 49.43
CA LEU A 614 5.32 -33.34 50.20
C LEU A 614 5.85 -34.68 49.66
N LEU A 615 6.06 -34.77 48.34
CA LEU A 615 6.63 -35.95 47.65
C LEU A 615 8.17 -35.90 47.56
N SER A 616 8.79 -34.76 47.84
CA SER A 616 10.25 -34.59 47.73
C SER A 616 11.03 -35.55 48.66
N PRO A 617 12.13 -36.17 48.19
CA PRO A 617 12.92 -37.09 48.98
C PRO A 617 13.51 -36.42 50.23
N LYS A 618 13.48 -37.12 51.37
CA LYS A 618 14.11 -36.65 52.62
C LYS A 618 15.62 -36.51 52.41
N LEU A 619 16.20 -35.40 52.89
CA LEU A 619 17.65 -35.25 52.88
C LEU A 619 18.24 -36.30 53.81
N ARG A 620 18.94 -37.31 53.28
CA ARG A 620 19.68 -38.25 54.10
C ARG A 620 20.83 -37.44 54.70
N ASN A 621 20.75 -37.16 55.99
CA ASN A 621 21.77 -36.42 56.70
C ASN A 621 23.05 -37.26 56.64
N SER A 622 23.97 -36.94 55.72
CA SER A 622 25.35 -37.44 55.74
C SER A 622 26.13 -36.68 56.82
N GLY A 623 25.57 -36.62 58.03
CA GLY A 623 26.27 -36.21 59.23
C GLY A 623 27.02 -37.42 59.75
N GLY A 624 28.34 -37.42 59.56
CA GLY A 624 29.30 -38.19 60.34
C GLY A 624 28.88 -39.62 60.69
N GLY A 625 28.90 -40.53 59.71
CA GLY A 625 29.10 -41.93 60.03
C GLY A 625 30.50 -42.06 60.63
N HIS A 626 30.63 -42.07 61.96
CA HIS A 626 31.62 -42.95 62.57
C HIS A 626 31.33 -44.31 61.96
N SER A 627 32.19 -44.76 61.05
CA SER A 627 32.25 -46.16 60.72
C SER A 627 32.49 -46.87 62.06
N ASN A 628 31.43 -47.45 62.62
CA ASN A 628 31.52 -48.56 63.54
C ASN A 628 32.00 -49.81 62.79
N ALA A 629 32.94 -49.63 61.85
CA ALA A 629 33.72 -50.70 61.29
C ALA A 629 34.58 -51.22 62.45
N PRO A 630 34.41 -52.48 62.88
CA PRO A 630 35.21 -53.04 63.96
C PRO A 630 36.69 -52.86 63.63
N ARG A 631 37.45 -52.36 64.61
CA ARG A 631 38.89 -52.11 64.48
C ARG A 631 39.65 -53.26 65.10
N VAL A 632 40.59 -53.83 64.35
CA VAL A 632 41.47 -54.90 64.83
C VAL A 632 42.88 -54.32 64.94
N SER A 633 43.58 -54.62 66.04
CA SER A 633 44.99 -54.26 66.19
C SER A 633 45.86 -55.18 65.35
N CYS A 634 46.77 -54.59 64.56
CA CYS A 634 47.74 -55.35 63.80
C CYS A 634 48.68 -56.12 64.74
N PRO A 635 48.84 -57.45 64.60
CA PRO A 635 49.74 -58.22 65.46
C PRO A 635 51.22 -57.83 65.32
N SER A 636 51.62 -57.30 64.16
CA SER A 636 53.02 -56.97 63.87
C SER A 636 53.46 -55.59 64.35
N CYS A 637 52.56 -54.60 64.41
CA CYS A 637 52.92 -53.23 64.79
C CYS A 637 51.96 -52.55 65.78
N GLY A 638 50.89 -53.23 66.21
CA GLY A 638 49.90 -52.70 67.15
C GLY A 638 48.96 -51.63 66.59
N ALA A 639 49.14 -51.20 65.34
CA ALA A 639 48.31 -50.17 64.72
C ALA A 639 46.86 -50.66 64.50
N SER A 640 45.89 -49.81 64.80
CA SER A 640 44.45 -50.09 64.63
C SER A 640 44.04 -50.00 63.16
N VAL A 641 43.60 -51.11 62.56
CA VAL A 641 43.11 -51.19 61.18
C VAL A 641 41.59 -51.37 61.18
N ALA A 642 40.88 -50.57 60.38
CA ALA A 642 39.42 -50.67 60.25
C ALA A 642 39.03 -51.83 59.29
N VAL A 643 38.04 -52.62 59.67
CA VAL A 643 37.52 -53.72 58.84
C VAL A 643 36.30 -53.24 58.06
N GLU A 644 36.46 -53.04 56.74
CA GLU A 644 35.43 -52.44 55.89
C GLU A 644 34.45 -53.45 55.27
N SER A 645 34.63 -54.76 55.50
CA SER A 645 33.81 -55.82 54.91
C SER A 645 33.47 -56.92 55.91
N ASP A 646 32.23 -57.41 55.85
CA ASP A 646 31.71 -58.52 56.67
C ASP A 646 31.86 -59.89 55.99
N VAL A 647 32.41 -59.95 54.77
CA VAL A 647 32.66 -61.20 54.06
C VAL A 647 33.95 -61.85 54.59
N ARG A 648 33.88 -63.11 55.02
CA ARG A 648 35.01 -63.90 55.54
C ARG A 648 35.32 -65.07 54.58
N PRO A 649 36.60 -65.48 54.44
CA PRO A 649 37.80 -64.91 55.05
C PRO A 649 38.23 -63.59 54.40
N LEU A 650 38.57 -62.59 55.21
CA LEU A 650 39.01 -61.27 54.74
C LEU A 650 40.53 -61.12 54.89
N ARG A 651 41.19 -60.58 53.86
CA ARG A 651 42.61 -60.22 53.90
C ARG A 651 42.75 -58.70 53.79
N ILE A 652 43.25 -58.05 54.83
CA ILE A 652 43.48 -56.60 54.86
C ILE A 652 44.97 -56.32 55.10
N SER A 653 45.56 -55.39 54.35
CA SER A 653 46.93 -54.94 54.56
C SER A 653 46.97 -53.83 55.60
N CYS A 654 47.84 -53.95 56.61
CA CYS A 654 48.05 -52.87 57.58
C CYS A 654 48.82 -51.71 56.92
N SER A 655 48.27 -50.50 56.97
CA SER A 655 48.90 -49.30 56.39
C SER A 655 50.23 -48.90 57.06
N ALA A 656 50.47 -49.32 58.31
CA ALA A 656 51.66 -48.94 59.07
C ALA A 656 52.87 -49.86 58.85
N CYS A 657 52.65 -51.15 58.50
CA CYS A 657 53.74 -52.12 58.34
C CYS A 657 53.60 -53.06 57.14
N ASN A 658 52.58 -52.87 56.30
CA ASN A 658 52.24 -53.69 55.14
C ASN A 658 52.07 -55.20 55.40
N SER A 659 51.95 -55.63 56.65
CA SER A 659 51.60 -57.02 56.99
C SER A 659 50.16 -57.32 56.58
N VAL A 660 49.93 -58.47 55.95
CA VAL A 660 48.58 -58.94 55.60
C VAL A 660 47.94 -59.60 56.82
N ILE A 661 46.87 -59.01 57.32
CA ILE A 661 46.04 -59.55 58.40
C ILE A 661 44.94 -60.39 57.76
N ARG A 662 44.86 -61.66 58.14
CA ARG A 662 43.78 -62.57 57.73
C ARG A 662 42.79 -62.70 58.87
N ILE A 663 41.54 -62.33 58.63
CA ILE A 663 40.43 -62.49 59.56
C ILE A 663 39.63 -63.70 59.09
N GLU A 664 39.69 -64.78 59.87
CA GLU A 664 38.89 -65.99 59.70
C GLU A 664 37.73 -65.93 60.70
N GLU A 665 36.53 -66.26 60.22
CA GLU A 665 35.21 -66.17 60.89
C GLU A 665 35.02 -65.02 61.91
#